data_AF-A0A9D4NS32-F1
#
_entry.id   AF-A0A9D4NS32-F1
#
_cell.length_a   1.000
_cell.length_b   1.000
_cell.length_c   1.000
_cell.angle_alpha   90.00
_cell.angle_beta   90.00
_cell.angle_gamma   90.00
#
_symmetry.space_group_name_H-M   'P 1'
#
loop_
_entity.id
_entity.type
_entity.pdbx_description
1 polymer ?
#
loop_
_entity_poly.entity_id
_entity_poly.type
_entity_poly.pdbx_seq_one_letter_code
_entity_poly.pdbx_strand_id
1 'polypeptide(L)'
;MFCLTAFILSGVVGSSIVVSRLNDNNFNEIINNNNNNNVFDETDPLYWYVQAYRNLKQRQYSVPIPNRAAKNVILFLGDGMGISTITASRILKGQQQLRKGEEAMLEMDNFPFTALIKTYNVDQQIPDSAATATAFLSGVKNNFNTIGVSAKVKRNDPDCDSVNRNSIDSIFTWALNAGKVAGVVTTTRITHATPAAAYAHIQNRKWESNIDESIINGTLSETECKDIALQLIENDPGKRLSVILGGGRKGFLPEFIKDPRGINGEEKEKFGERKDGRNLIEEWLENQRYSGLNETEYGYVNSTRGLRTLNYSKIKSLFGLFNYSHMEFDQLRDRSIDGEPSLSEMTEAAIRILSKHDKGFVLLVEGGLIDQAHHRGYASLSLYEVLEFDRAIRKARKLLPKQDTLFLVTADHSQPLVINGYSVRGNRINGLSRRKDGNQLPFTTLSYTSGPGFQTTIQRSNMTNVTLEQATHDLKYRFHSAMPTKKSYHSGEDVAIFGIGPMSHLFGGTLEQSFIAHAIGFASCIGPYEKEIHCRQLLRLSLSSSSTTTTRLPNAVAFIMDTPEMLIIFFIIAGLMSFEDSDYISANIVPVIDLPDNLRQSERVQRIFNEYKKHFGSSRPLFLVRVPGRVNLIGEHIDYCGYSVLPMAVVQDIMMAVGPSDSGLLHLANFDNQYPEVTIEESDIEFPKSIKWYHYFLCGYKGIVDKYCIDGPVPSMNVLVHGTIPAASGLSSSSAMVCASALSTLISYHQSIFKISTPIPKLDIALLCTKSERYIGTDSGGMDQAIAMLAEEGSAKIIDFIPQLNATNVDLPEGVCWFVAHCGVSMQKAATAHYNTRVAETRLAAAVIARRCKIAGYKLGDQLWVVQQASAIPLAEMGEHLASILDSEKEFYTKSEICSILGIDSNELHKIFLSRVSEPIEEFKLYQRAKHVYEEAYRVQEFRKVCDTTKDVEHLGQLMIESHESCRDLYECSSPQLDELVALALENGAIGSRLTGAGWGGCTVSLVYEENAQDFESALSRQCKFLCRTNPSGGAIIYQN
;
A
#
# COMPACT_ATOMS: atom_id res chain seq x y z
N MET A 1 50.48 0.33 -44.90
CA MET A 1 49.50 1.43 -44.78
C MET A 1 48.10 0.97 -45.22
N PHE A 2 47.61 -0.16 -44.69
CA PHE A 2 46.31 -0.76 -45.05
C PHE A 2 45.58 -1.42 -43.86
N CYS A 3 46.04 -1.20 -42.62
CA CYS A 3 45.37 -1.72 -41.40
C CYS A 3 44.73 -0.63 -40.52
N LEU A 4 44.79 0.65 -40.91
CA LEU A 4 44.26 1.75 -40.08
C LEU A 4 42.87 2.25 -40.49
N THR A 5 42.30 1.76 -41.59
CA THR A 5 40.96 2.17 -42.08
C THR A 5 39.83 1.22 -41.67
N ALA A 6 40.14 0.04 -41.11
CA ALA A 6 39.12 -0.91 -40.66
C ALA A 6 38.58 -0.67 -39.23
N PHE A 7 39.32 0.08 -38.39
CA PHE A 7 38.94 0.30 -36.98
C PHE A 7 38.05 1.54 -36.74
N ILE A 8 37.87 2.41 -37.74
CA ILE A 8 36.98 3.57 -37.62
C ILE A 8 35.53 3.22 -38.03
N LEU A 9 35.31 2.09 -38.72
CA LEU A 9 33.99 1.63 -39.13
C LEU A 9 33.28 0.69 -38.12
N SER A 10 33.99 0.11 -37.13
CA SER A 10 33.36 -0.73 -36.11
C SER A 10 32.81 0.06 -34.90
N GLY A 11 33.27 1.30 -34.69
CA GLY A 11 32.81 2.16 -33.59
C GLY A 11 31.47 2.87 -33.83
N VAL A 12 30.98 2.93 -35.07
CA VAL A 12 29.71 3.60 -35.44
C VAL A 12 28.53 2.62 -35.50
N VAL A 13 28.80 1.31 -35.51
CA VAL A 13 27.76 0.27 -35.63
C VAL A 13 27.07 -0.02 -34.30
N GLY A 14 27.74 0.16 -33.16
CA GLY A 14 27.13 -0.04 -31.83
C GLY A 14 26.02 0.97 -31.50
N SER A 15 26.21 2.24 -31.89
CA SER A 15 25.22 3.30 -31.70
C SER A 15 24.03 3.16 -32.67
N SER A 16 24.28 2.62 -33.86
CA SER A 16 23.28 2.48 -34.91
C SER A 16 22.33 1.29 -34.68
N ILE A 17 22.75 0.25 -33.96
CA ILE A 17 21.91 -0.93 -33.65
C ILE A 17 20.87 -0.64 -32.55
N VAL A 18 21.21 0.19 -31.56
CA VAL A 18 20.25 0.60 -30.52
C VAL A 18 19.21 1.56 -31.11
N VAL A 19 19.64 2.51 -31.95
CA VAL A 19 18.75 3.46 -32.63
C VAL A 19 17.88 2.75 -33.69
N SER A 20 18.39 1.76 -34.42
CA SER A 20 17.58 1.01 -35.39
C SER A 20 16.53 0.11 -34.75
N ARG A 21 16.79 -0.47 -33.56
CA ARG A 21 15.76 -1.20 -32.79
C ARG A 21 14.70 -0.27 -32.18
N LEU A 22 15.02 1.01 -31.97
CA LEU A 22 14.09 2.02 -31.45
C LEU A 22 13.27 2.71 -32.55
N ASN A 23 13.72 2.69 -33.81
CA ASN A 23 13.17 3.51 -34.89
C ASN A 23 11.99 2.94 -35.68
N ASP A 24 11.64 1.66 -35.54
CA ASP A 24 10.52 1.08 -36.29
C ASP A 24 9.55 0.36 -35.35
N ASN A 25 8.43 1.01 -34.97
CA ASN A 25 7.22 0.43 -34.33
C ASN A 25 7.36 -0.52 -33.11
N ASN A 26 8.59 -0.86 -32.68
CA ASN A 26 8.94 -1.93 -31.74
C ASN A 26 9.03 -1.44 -30.29
N PHE A 27 9.31 -0.16 -30.04
CA PHE A 27 9.45 0.35 -28.67
C PHE A 27 8.15 0.22 -27.87
N ASN A 28 7.01 0.41 -28.55
CA ASN A 28 5.69 0.28 -27.97
C ASN A 28 5.29 -1.19 -27.72
N GLU A 29 5.64 -2.12 -28.63
CA GLU A 29 5.48 -3.57 -28.43
C GLU A 29 6.34 -4.07 -27.26
N ILE A 30 7.59 -3.62 -27.15
CA ILE A 30 8.52 -3.97 -26.06
C ILE A 30 7.98 -3.52 -24.69
N ILE A 31 7.45 -2.29 -24.61
CA ILE A 31 6.86 -1.77 -23.36
C ILE A 31 5.55 -2.49 -23.00
N ASN A 32 4.69 -2.75 -23.99
CA ASN A 32 3.38 -3.39 -23.78
C ASN A 32 3.52 -4.88 -23.41
N ASN A 33 4.52 -5.59 -23.93
CA ASN A 33 4.84 -6.98 -23.57
C ASN A 33 5.53 -7.10 -22.20
N ASN A 34 6.27 -6.08 -21.75
CA ASN A 34 7.03 -6.11 -20.50
C ASN A 34 6.26 -5.75 -19.24
N ASN A 35 4.94 -5.60 -19.30
CA ASN A 35 4.13 -5.11 -18.17
C ASN A 35 4.24 -5.92 -16.87
N ASN A 36 4.87 -7.11 -16.81
CA ASN A 36 5.26 -7.76 -15.54
C ASN A 36 6.54 -8.66 -15.60
N ASN A 37 7.40 -8.57 -16.62
CA ASN A 37 8.60 -9.42 -16.71
C ASN A 37 9.83 -8.53 -16.92
N ASN A 38 10.86 -8.65 -16.07
CA ASN A 38 12.21 -8.20 -16.39
C ASN A 38 12.78 -9.13 -17.47
N VAL A 39 12.27 -9.04 -18.70
CA VAL A 39 12.80 -9.80 -19.86
C VAL A 39 14.22 -9.32 -20.20
N PHE A 40 14.52 -8.08 -19.83
CA PHE A 40 15.81 -7.44 -19.98
C PHE A 40 16.45 -7.32 -18.61
N ASP A 41 17.70 -7.78 -18.48
CA ASP A 41 18.51 -7.49 -17.30
C ASP A 41 19.16 -6.09 -17.42
N GLU A 42 19.79 -5.64 -16.33
CA GLU A 42 20.41 -4.31 -16.25
C GLU A 42 21.55 -4.06 -17.26
N THR A 43 22.06 -5.11 -17.90
CA THR A 43 23.08 -5.01 -18.96
C THR A 43 22.48 -4.70 -20.33
N ASP A 44 21.17 -4.92 -20.51
CA ASP A 44 20.46 -4.56 -21.72
C ASP A 44 19.97 -3.10 -21.66
N PRO A 45 20.30 -2.24 -22.65
CA PRO A 45 19.79 -0.87 -22.72
C PRO A 45 18.26 -0.76 -22.61
N LEU A 46 17.50 -1.75 -23.09
CA LEU A 46 16.03 -1.76 -23.06
C LEU A 46 15.48 -1.80 -21.64
N TYR A 47 16.18 -2.40 -20.67
CA TYR A 47 15.81 -2.33 -19.26
C TYR A 47 15.69 -0.88 -18.80
N TRP A 48 16.72 -0.07 -19.08
CA TRP A 48 16.78 1.33 -18.71
C TRP A 48 15.77 2.18 -19.47
N TYR A 49 15.57 1.93 -20.77
CA TYR A 49 14.56 2.65 -21.54
C TYR A 49 13.13 2.38 -21.04
N VAL A 50 12.78 1.12 -20.74
CA VAL A 50 11.46 0.76 -20.23
C VAL A 50 11.24 1.36 -18.84
N GLN A 51 12.24 1.28 -17.96
CA GLN A 51 12.19 1.90 -16.63
C GLN A 51 11.99 3.41 -16.73
N ALA A 52 12.75 4.10 -17.60
CA ALA A 52 12.62 5.53 -17.84
C ALA A 52 11.24 5.90 -18.41
N TYR A 53 10.72 5.15 -19.37
CA TYR A 53 9.41 5.39 -19.96
C TYR A 53 8.27 5.27 -18.94
N ARG A 54 8.30 4.24 -18.09
CA ARG A 54 7.32 4.08 -16.99
C ARG A 54 7.35 5.26 -16.04
N ASN A 55 8.55 5.67 -15.63
CA ASN A 55 8.77 6.83 -14.76
C ASN A 55 8.27 8.14 -15.40
N LEU A 56 8.44 8.31 -16.71
CA LEU A 56 7.92 9.46 -17.45
C LEU A 56 6.39 9.45 -17.49
N LYS A 57 5.78 8.28 -17.78
CA LYS A 57 4.32 8.14 -17.79
C LYS A 57 3.71 8.37 -16.41
N GLN A 58 4.27 7.79 -15.37
CA GLN A 58 3.81 8.01 -13.99
C GLN A 58 3.85 9.50 -13.63
N ARG A 59 4.93 10.22 -13.99
CA ARG A 59 5.03 11.67 -13.76
C ARG A 59 4.07 12.48 -14.62
N GLN A 60 3.87 12.09 -15.88
CA GLN A 60 2.89 12.72 -16.79
C GLN A 60 1.46 12.65 -16.23
N TYR A 61 1.09 11.52 -15.62
CA TYR A 61 -0.23 11.30 -15.03
C TYR A 61 -0.34 11.67 -13.55
N SER A 62 0.75 12.14 -12.93
CA SER A 62 0.71 12.66 -11.56
C SER A 62 0.06 14.04 -11.58
N VAL A 63 -1.27 14.07 -11.51
CA VAL A 63 -2.05 15.32 -11.49
C VAL A 63 -1.82 15.97 -10.12
N PRO A 64 -1.25 17.19 -10.07
CA PRO A 64 -1.26 17.98 -8.85
C PRO A 64 -2.70 18.12 -8.35
N ILE A 65 -2.92 18.30 -7.06
CA ILE A 65 -4.23 18.67 -6.52
C ILE A 65 -4.19 20.17 -6.20
N PRO A 66 -4.19 21.06 -7.21
CA PRO A 66 -4.24 22.50 -6.97
C PRO A 66 -5.68 22.86 -6.55
N ASN A 67 -5.81 23.82 -5.65
CA ASN A 67 -7.09 24.39 -5.22
C ASN A 67 -7.95 23.58 -4.23
N ARG A 68 -7.47 22.44 -3.71
CA ARG A 68 -8.11 21.77 -2.55
C ARG A 68 -7.31 22.09 -1.29
N ALA A 69 -7.99 22.49 -0.22
CA ALA A 69 -7.36 22.66 1.09
C ALA A 69 -7.07 21.28 1.72
N ALA A 70 -5.90 21.13 2.33
CA ALA A 70 -5.56 19.95 3.12
C ALA A 70 -6.39 19.94 4.41
N LYS A 71 -7.26 18.94 4.56
CA LYS A 71 -7.98 18.70 5.82
C LYS A 71 -7.00 18.30 6.91
N ASN A 72 -6.11 17.36 6.59
CA ASN A 72 -5.10 16.84 7.50
C ASN A 72 -3.68 17.13 6.98
N VAL A 73 -2.74 17.31 7.90
CA VAL A 73 -1.32 17.44 7.59
C VAL A 73 -0.55 16.47 8.47
N ILE A 74 0.32 15.67 7.85
CA ILE A 74 1.32 14.89 8.57
C ILE A 74 2.70 15.27 8.07
N LEU A 75 3.52 15.79 8.98
CA LEU A 75 4.93 16.07 8.76
C LEU A 75 5.76 14.95 9.40
N PHE A 76 6.39 14.15 8.56
CA PHE A 76 7.38 13.16 8.95
C PHE A 76 8.76 13.80 8.94
N LEU A 77 9.44 13.78 10.09
CA LEU A 77 10.77 14.35 10.28
C LEU A 77 11.78 13.26 10.64
N GLY A 78 12.71 12.96 9.74
CA GLY A 78 13.86 12.12 10.07
C GLY A 78 15.01 12.99 10.58
N ASP A 79 15.23 13.07 11.89
CA ASP A 79 16.27 13.92 12.48
C ASP A 79 17.65 13.45 11.98
N GLY A 80 18.43 14.34 11.35
CA GLY A 80 19.71 13.99 10.74
C GLY A 80 19.64 13.11 9.48
N MET A 81 18.45 12.93 8.87
CA MET A 81 18.22 12.04 7.72
C MET A 81 18.62 12.71 6.38
N GLY A 82 19.91 12.94 6.19
CA GLY A 82 20.47 13.50 4.95
C GLY A 82 20.32 12.61 3.71
N ILE A 83 20.70 13.14 2.55
CA ILE A 83 20.64 12.43 1.25
C ILE A 83 21.47 11.13 1.27
N SER A 84 22.63 11.14 1.91
CA SER A 84 23.48 9.96 2.06
C SER A 84 22.81 8.90 2.95
N THR A 85 22.16 9.31 4.03
CA THR A 85 21.39 8.45 4.93
C THR A 85 20.19 7.82 4.22
N ILE A 86 19.42 8.61 3.46
CA ILE A 86 18.32 8.12 2.62
C ILE A 86 18.83 7.07 1.63
N THR A 87 19.91 7.39 0.91
CA THR A 87 20.48 6.49 -0.11
C THR A 87 21.00 5.20 0.50
N ALA A 88 21.76 5.26 1.59
CA ALA A 88 22.26 4.08 2.28
C ALA A 88 21.12 3.21 2.83
N SER A 89 20.05 3.83 3.34
CA SER A 89 18.88 3.11 3.86
C SER A 89 18.07 2.45 2.76
N ARG A 90 17.93 3.09 1.59
CA ARG A 90 17.33 2.50 0.39
C ARG A 90 18.07 1.24 -0.03
N ILE A 91 19.40 1.30 -0.07
CA ILE A 91 20.24 0.14 -0.39
C ILE A 91 20.04 -0.98 0.65
N LEU A 92 20.06 -0.64 1.95
CA LEU A 92 19.82 -1.61 3.02
C LEU A 92 18.44 -2.29 2.87
N LYS A 93 17.39 -1.51 2.59
CA LYS A 93 16.03 -2.03 2.38
C LYS A 93 15.98 -3.06 1.27
N GLY A 94 16.60 -2.77 0.12
CA GLY A 94 16.64 -3.73 -0.99
C GLY A 94 17.46 -4.97 -0.66
N GLN A 95 18.56 -4.82 0.09
CA GLN A 95 19.38 -5.95 0.57
C GLN A 95 18.62 -6.86 1.54
N GLN A 96 17.79 -6.31 2.41
CA GLN A 96 16.88 -7.09 3.28
C GLN A 96 15.81 -7.87 2.49
N GLN A 97 15.53 -7.44 1.27
CA GLN A 97 14.60 -8.13 0.36
C GLN A 97 15.33 -9.09 -0.58
N LEU A 98 16.57 -9.48 -0.25
CA LEU A 98 17.42 -10.37 -1.05
C LEU A 98 17.69 -9.85 -2.47
N ARG A 99 17.57 -8.54 -2.68
CA ARG A 99 17.97 -7.87 -3.92
C ARG A 99 19.34 -7.23 -3.75
N LYS A 100 19.91 -6.74 -4.84
CA LYS A 100 21.22 -6.09 -4.82
C LYS A 100 21.20 -4.80 -3.97
N GLY A 101 20.10 -4.05 -4.01
CA GLY A 101 19.81 -3.00 -3.02
C GLY A 101 19.60 -1.63 -3.64
N GLU A 102 20.52 -1.21 -4.51
CA GLU A 102 20.56 0.13 -5.09
C GLU A 102 19.32 0.50 -5.92
N GLU A 103 18.57 -0.50 -6.41
CA GLU A 103 17.34 -0.31 -7.18
C GLU A 103 16.05 -0.31 -6.32
N ALA A 104 16.17 -0.51 -5.02
CA ALA A 104 15.01 -0.45 -4.12
C ALA A 104 14.48 0.98 -3.98
N MET A 105 13.27 1.10 -3.44
CA MET A 105 12.63 2.39 -3.16
C MET A 105 12.12 2.40 -1.72
N LEU A 106 12.36 3.50 -1.01
CA LEU A 106 11.66 3.86 0.20
C LEU A 106 10.22 4.28 -0.13
N GLU A 107 9.32 4.26 0.84
CA GLU A 107 7.96 4.79 0.71
C GLU A 107 7.98 6.25 0.26
N MET A 108 8.84 7.06 0.89
CA MET A 108 9.01 8.48 0.56
C MET A 108 9.53 8.72 -0.88
N ASP A 109 10.24 7.75 -1.48
CA ASP A 109 10.73 7.87 -2.85
C ASP A 109 9.59 7.81 -3.89
N ASN A 110 8.40 7.32 -3.50
CA ASN A 110 7.23 7.26 -4.37
C ASN A 110 6.41 8.56 -4.37
N PHE A 111 6.81 9.56 -3.60
CA PHE A 111 6.10 10.84 -3.55
C PHE A 111 6.46 11.67 -4.81
N PRO A 112 5.45 12.23 -5.52
CA PRO A 112 5.67 12.80 -6.84
C PRO A 112 6.39 14.16 -6.83
N PHE A 113 6.44 14.86 -5.70
CA PHE A 113 7.03 16.19 -5.59
C PHE A 113 8.20 16.19 -4.60
N THR A 114 9.30 16.83 -5.00
CA THR A 114 10.54 16.85 -4.23
C THR A 114 11.24 18.20 -4.39
N ALA A 115 11.81 18.70 -3.30
CA ALA A 115 12.68 19.88 -3.30
C ALA A 115 13.90 19.65 -2.40
N LEU A 116 14.96 20.44 -2.63
CA LEU A 116 16.08 20.58 -1.71
C LEU A 116 15.79 21.70 -0.71
N ILE A 117 16.16 21.49 0.54
CA ILE A 117 15.88 22.38 1.67
C ILE A 117 17.19 22.85 2.29
N LYS A 118 17.41 24.17 2.30
CA LYS A 118 18.57 24.82 2.90
C LYS A 118 18.43 24.93 4.42
N THR A 119 19.33 24.29 5.16
CA THR A 119 19.17 24.04 6.61
C THR A 119 19.92 25.00 7.53
N TYR A 120 20.77 25.88 7.00
CA TYR A 120 21.54 26.83 7.82
C TYR A 120 20.67 27.63 8.80
N ASN A 121 21.19 27.87 10.00
CA ASN A 121 20.59 28.77 11.00
C ASN A 121 21.00 30.22 10.73
N VAL A 122 20.37 31.17 11.41
CA VAL A 122 20.76 32.59 11.26
C VAL A 122 22.21 32.84 11.69
N ASP A 123 22.73 32.08 12.66
CA ASP A 123 24.06 32.25 13.25
C ASP A 123 25.04 31.09 12.99
N GLN A 124 24.61 30.02 12.32
CA GLN A 124 25.44 28.84 12.04
C GLN A 124 25.20 28.28 10.64
N GLN A 125 26.29 27.94 9.94
CA GLN A 125 26.21 27.22 8.67
C GLN A 125 25.70 25.79 8.85
N ILE A 126 26.19 25.10 9.88
CA ILE A 126 25.75 23.76 10.27
C ILE A 126 24.78 23.95 11.43
N PRO A 127 23.48 23.67 11.24
CA PRO A 127 22.47 23.93 12.25
C PRO A 127 22.44 22.87 13.35
N ASP A 128 21.62 23.09 14.38
CA ASP A 128 21.09 22.05 15.26
C ASP A 128 19.58 21.91 15.14
N SER A 129 19.06 20.79 15.65
CA SER A 129 17.63 20.45 15.63
C SER A 129 16.69 21.51 16.22
N ALA A 130 17.13 22.34 17.18
CA ALA A 130 16.26 23.36 17.80
C ALA A 130 15.88 24.46 16.82
N ALA A 131 16.89 24.96 16.13
CA ALA A 131 16.71 26.10 15.27
C ALA A 131 16.08 25.71 13.93
N THR A 132 16.43 24.54 13.41
CA THR A 132 15.80 23.96 12.23
C THR A 132 14.33 23.62 12.50
N ALA A 133 14.00 23.08 13.68
CA ALA A 133 12.60 22.82 14.05
C ALA A 133 11.78 24.10 14.17
N THR A 134 12.36 25.19 14.67
CA THR A 134 11.71 26.51 14.61
C THR A 134 11.47 26.94 13.16
N ALA A 135 12.42 26.69 12.26
CA ALA A 135 12.25 27.02 10.85
C ALA A 135 11.08 26.23 10.22
N PHE A 136 11.08 24.89 10.27
CA PHE A 136 10.07 24.10 9.58
C PHE A 136 8.71 24.02 10.29
N LEU A 137 8.62 24.34 11.60
CA LEU A 137 7.35 24.38 12.33
C LEU A 137 6.77 25.78 12.50
N SER A 138 7.59 26.85 12.54
CA SER A 138 7.10 28.23 12.76
C SER A 138 7.35 29.15 11.56
N GLY A 139 8.07 28.68 10.54
CA GLY A 139 8.30 29.45 9.32
C GLY A 139 9.32 30.57 9.47
N VAL A 140 10.15 30.53 10.51
CA VAL A 140 11.16 31.54 10.82
C VAL A 140 12.45 30.86 11.25
N LYS A 141 13.57 31.18 10.58
CA LYS A 141 14.90 30.74 11.02
C LYS A 141 15.35 31.53 12.25
N ASN A 142 16.03 30.86 13.16
CA ASN A 142 16.55 31.46 14.39
C ASN A 142 17.99 31.00 14.70
N ASN A 143 18.42 31.16 15.95
CA ASN A 143 19.80 30.90 16.38
C ASN A 143 19.97 29.51 16.97
N PHE A 144 21.18 28.97 16.85
CA PHE A 144 21.56 27.66 17.35
C PHE A 144 21.23 27.44 18.84
N ASN A 145 20.59 26.32 19.17
CA ASN A 145 20.00 25.93 20.47
C ASN A 145 18.77 26.72 20.95
N THR A 146 18.19 27.65 20.18
CA THR A 146 16.94 28.31 20.59
C THR A 146 15.73 27.68 19.88
N ILE A 147 14.59 27.63 20.57
CA ILE A 147 13.37 26.96 20.10
C ILE A 147 12.22 27.95 20.12
N GLY A 148 11.44 28.02 19.05
CA GLY A 148 10.18 28.76 19.00
C GLY A 148 10.34 30.29 19.16
N VAL A 149 11.54 30.84 19.01
CA VAL A 149 11.82 32.27 19.17
C VAL A 149 12.55 32.83 17.97
N SER A 150 12.45 34.14 17.76
CA SER A 150 13.21 34.81 16.69
C SER A 150 14.71 34.87 16.98
N ALA A 151 15.52 35.14 15.95
CA ALA A 151 16.97 35.31 16.07
C ALA A 151 17.42 36.50 16.95
N LYS A 152 16.49 37.30 17.48
CA LYS A 152 16.78 38.33 18.49
C LYS A 152 17.15 37.69 19.83
N VAL A 153 16.53 36.56 20.19
CA VAL A 153 16.86 35.81 21.40
C VAL A 153 18.17 35.06 21.16
N LYS A 154 19.16 35.34 21.99
CA LYS A 154 20.44 34.64 21.95
C LYS A 154 20.37 33.39 22.81
N ARG A 155 21.22 32.42 22.50
CA ARG A 155 21.38 31.26 23.38
C ARG A 155 21.77 31.74 24.77
N ASN A 156 21.07 31.27 25.79
CA ASN A 156 21.25 31.71 27.19
C ASN A 156 20.95 33.21 27.40
N ASP A 157 19.99 33.78 26.67
CA ASP A 157 19.45 35.11 26.99
C ASP A 157 18.99 35.13 28.47
N PRO A 158 19.54 36.02 29.31
CA PRO A 158 19.21 36.08 30.73
C PRO A 158 17.85 36.73 31.00
N ASP A 159 17.25 37.42 30.02
CA ASP A 159 15.94 38.08 30.14
C ASP A 159 14.81 37.15 29.66
N CYS A 160 14.09 36.52 30.59
CA CYS A 160 12.92 35.68 30.27
C CYS A 160 11.82 36.45 29.54
N ASP A 161 11.64 37.75 29.82
CA ASP A 161 10.63 38.55 29.14
C ASP A 161 11.02 38.81 27.68
N SER A 162 12.32 38.86 27.39
CA SER A 162 12.84 38.90 26.01
C SER A 162 12.37 37.67 25.22
N VAL A 163 12.40 36.48 25.83
CA VAL A 163 11.93 35.23 25.20
C VAL A 163 10.44 35.33 24.87
N ASN A 164 9.61 35.76 25.83
CA ASN A 164 8.17 35.91 25.64
C ASN A 164 7.84 36.92 24.54
N ARG A 165 8.48 38.11 24.53
CA ARG A 165 8.27 39.14 23.49
C ARG A 165 8.69 38.71 22.08
N ASN A 166 9.56 37.72 21.96
CA ASN A 166 10.13 37.25 20.69
C ASN A 166 9.70 35.81 20.33
N SER A 167 8.67 35.29 21.00
CA SER A 167 8.07 33.98 20.71
C SER A 167 7.38 33.98 19.35
N ILE A 168 7.38 32.83 18.68
CA ILE A 168 6.86 32.64 17.32
C ILE A 168 5.95 31.42 17.30
N ASP A 169 4.69 31.65 16.93
CA ASP A 169 3.71 30.59 16.76
C ASP A 169 4.16 29.52 15.76
N SER A 170 3.92 28.26 16.12
CA SER A 170 4.11 27.12 15.23
C SER A 170 2.84 26.83 14.43
N ILE A 171 2.95 25.95 13.42
CA ILE A 171 1.81 25.37 12.69
C ILE A 171 0.82 24.66 13.62
N PHE A 172 1.24 24.27 14.83
CA PHE A 172 0.34 23.68 15.84
C PHE A 172 -0.55 24.74 16.46
N THR A 173 0.02 25.88 16.85
CA THR A 173 -0.76 27.05 17.30
C THR A 173 -1.74 27.47 16.20
N TRP A 174 -1.28 27.57 14.95
CA TRP A 174 -2.12 27.92 13.80
C TRP A 174 -3.28 26.93 13.61
N ALA A 175 -2.99 25.63 13.66
CA ALA A 175 -4.00 24.59 13.49
C ALA A 175 -5.05 24.60 14.60
N LEU A 176 -4.60 24.69 15.85
CA LEU A 176 -5.47 24.74 17.02
C LEU A 176 -6.34 26.01 17.02
N ASN A 177 -5.80 27.16 16.58
CA ASN A 177 -6.58 28.40 16.43
C ASN A 177 -7.61 28.32 15.30
N ALA A 178 -7.32 27.59 14.22
CA ALA A 178 -8.28 27.25 13.17
C ALA A 178 -9.33 26.19 13.61
N GLY A 179 -9.21 25.67 14.83
CA GLY A 179 -10.10 24.65 15.39
C GLY A 179 -9.82 23.23 14.90
N LYS A 180 -8.63 22.95 14.35
CA LYS A 180 -8.13 21.58 14.13
C LYS A 180 -7.62 21.02 15.47
N VAL A 181 -7.44 19.70 15.53
CA VAL A 181 -6.68 19.05 16.61
C VAL A 181 -5.23 18.82 16.20
N ALA A 182 -4.34 18.60 17.16
CA ALA A 182 -2.94 18.40 16.84
C ALA A 182 -2.26 17.36 17.75
N GLY A 183 -1.18 16.75 17.26
CA GLY A 183 -0.41 15.79 18.03
C GLY A 183 1.04 15.64 17.61
N VAL A 184 1.86 15.12 18.52
CA VAL A 184 3.29 14.92 18.34
C VAL A 184 3.64 13.49 18.70
N VAL A 185 4.37 12.82 17.81
CA VAL A 185 4.89 11.47 17.97
C VAL A 185 6.39 11.50 17.70
N THR A 186 7.20 10.89 18.58
CA THR A 186 8.65 10.84 18.41
C THR A 186 9.27 9.61 19.08
N THR A 187 10.41 9.13 18.56
CA THR A 187 11.28 8.18 19.28
C THR A 187 12.25 8.85 20.27
N THR A 188 12.27 10.18 20.34
CA THR A 188 13.12 10.92 21.28
C THR A 188 12.38 11.20 22.59
N ARG A 189 12.90 12.13 23.41
CA ARG A 189 12.14 12.66 24.54
C ARG A 189 11.12 13.62 23.97
N ILE A 190 9.90 13.67 24.51
CA ILE A 190 8.92 14.66 24.02
C ILE A 190 9.37 16.12 24.25
N THR A 191 10.33 16.33 25.16
CA THR A 191 11.01 17.59 25.45
C THR A 191 12.26 17.83 24.59
N HIS A 192 12.61 16.90 23.69
CA HIS A 192 13.70 17.10 22.74
C HIS A 192 13.38 18.27 21.80
N ALA A 193 14.40 18.82 21.15
CA ALA A 193 14.27 20.06 20.40
C ALA A 193 13.23 20.03 19.28
N THR A 194 13.20 18.95 18.49
CA THR A 194 12.26 18.76 17.39
C THR A 194 10.79 18.76 17.83
N PRO A 195 10.36 17.91 18.78
CA PRO A 195 8.99 17.95 19.28
C PRO A 195 8.70 19.21 20.08
N ALA A 196 9.68 19.74 20.83
CA ALA A 196 9.53 20.97 21.61
C ALA A 196 9.18 22.18 20.76
N ALA A 197 9.74 22.31 19.54
CA ALA A 197 9.39 23.42 18.64
C ALA A 197 7.91 23.44 18.20
N ALA A 198 7.16 22.35 18.40
CA ALA A 198 5.72 22.36 18.20
C ALA A 198 5.00 23.24 19.24
N TYR A 199 5.55 23.41 20.45
CA TYR A 199 4.84 24.01 21.58
C TYR A 199 5.63 24.94 22.52
N ALA A 200 6.96 24.93 22.47
CA ALA A 200 7.81 25.63 23.43
C ALA A 200 8.52 26.83 22.80
N HIS A 201 8.80 27.84 23.64
CA HIS A 201 9.59 29.02 23.33
C HIS A 201 10.70 29.13 24.37
N ILE A 202 11.95 28.90 23.97
CA ILE A 202 13.07 28.83 24.93
C ILE A 202 14.41 29.25 24.33
N GLN A 203 15.21 29.95 25.13
CA GLN A 203 16.55 30.41 24.78
C GLN A 203 17.62 29.30 24.85
N ASN A 204 17.29 28.13 25.37
CA ASN A 204 18.22 27.01 25.46
C ASN A 204 17.48 25.67 25.45
N ARG A 205 17.63 24.91 24.36
CA ARG A 205 17.04 23.57 24.18
C ARG A 205 17.38 22.57 25.30
N LYS A 206 18.41 22.82 26.11
CA LYS A 206 18.82 21.93 27.21
C LYS A 206 17.95 22.06 28.45
N TRP A 207 17.13 23.11 28.57
CA TRP A 207 16.21 23.29 29.70
C TRP A 207 14.95 22.45 29.50
N GLU A 208 15.15 21.13 29.38
CA GLU A 208 14.07 20.17 29.10
C GLU A 208 13.13 20.01 30.30
N SER A 209 13.68 19.94 31.51
CA SER A 209 12.94 19.66 32.75
C SER A 209 13.24 20.60 33.92
N ASN A 210 14.32 21.37 33.82
CA ASN A 210 14.70 22.40 34.77
C ASN A 210 15.41 23.51 33.99
N ILE A 211 15.24 24.74 34.45
CA ILE A 211 15.99 25.90 33.97
C ILE A 211 17.33 26.00 34.71
N ASP A 212 18.30 26.66 34.08
CA ASP A 212 19.56 27.00 34.73
C ASP A 212 19.46 28.39 35.34
N GLU A 213 19.13 28.45 36.63
CA GLU A 213 18.93 29.68 37.39
C GLU A 213 20.16 30.61 37.38
N SER A 214 21.37 30.06 37.17
CA SER A 214 22.60 30.86 37.10
C SER A 214 22.68 31.77 35.87
N ILE A 215 21.82 31.52 34.87
CA ILE A 215 21.76 32.29 33.63
C ILE A 215 20.70 33.40 33.72
N ILE A 216 19.70 33.29 34.60
CA ILE A 216 18.55 34.20 34.63
C ILE A 216 18.88 35.48 35.39
N ASN A 217 18.45 36.63 34.87
CA ASN A 217 18.46 37.90 35.58
C ASN A 217 17.22 38.03 36.48
N GLY A 218 17.42 38.42 37.74
CA GLY A 218 16.32 38.59 38.71
C GLY A 218 15.98 37.30 39.45
N THR A 219 14.95 37.33 40.28
CA THR A 219 14.47 36.13 40.98
C THR A 219 13.47 35.35 40.12
N LEU A 220 13.37 34.03 40.30
CA LEU A 220 12.37 33.22 39.58
C LEU A 220 10.93 33.62 39.91
N SER A 221 10.67 34.13 41.12
CA SER A 221 9.36 34.68 41.48
C SER A 221 8.99 35.94 40.68
N GLU A 222 9.97 36.63 40.11
CA GLU A 222 9.79 37.83 39.28
C GLU A 222 9.80 37.53 37.77
N THR A 223 10.16 36.31 37.35
CA THR A 223 10.33 35.93 35.93
C THR A 223 9.48 34.71 35.56
N GLU A 224 8.78 34.73 34.41
CA GLU A 224 7.93 33.59 33.98
C GLU A 224 8.69 32.49 33.21
N CYS A 225 9.97 32.28 33.51
CA CYS A 225 10.79 31.28 32.81
C CYS A 225 10.31 29.85 33.11
N LYS A 226 9.92 29.11 32.06
CA LYS A 226 9.48 27.71 32.16
C LYS A 226 10.39 26.79 31.36
N ASP A 227 10.75 25.66 31.95
CA ASP A 227 11.36 24.55 31.21
C ASP A 227 10.38 23.96 30.18
N ILE A 228 10.91 23.23 29.20
CA ILE A 228 10.13 22.70 28.08
C ILE A 228 8.99 21.78 28.58
N ALA A 229 9.22 20.93 29.58
CA ALA A 229 8.18 20.06 30.13
C ALA A 229 7.03 20.86 30.75
N LEU A 230 7.33 21.95 31.49
CA LEU A 230 6.29 22.86 31.99
C LEU A 230 5.52 23.53 30.87
N GLN A 231 6.20 24.00 29.82
CA GLN A 231 5.52 24.62 28.67
C GLN A 231 4.58 23.63 27.96
N LEU A 232 4.92 22.34 27.91
CA LEU A 232 4.03 21.30 27.37
C LEU A 232 2.73 21.16 28.16
N ILE A 233 2.79 21.27 29.50
CA ILE A 233 1.64 21.01 30.37
C ILE A 233 0.81 22.26 30.64
N GLU A 234 1.43 23.45 30.68
CA GLU A 234 0.78 24.68 31.16
C GLU A 234 0.49 25.71 30.05
N ASN A 235 1.31 25.73 29.00
CA ASN A 235 1.24 26.77 27.97
C ASN A 235 0.52 26.28 26.71
N ASP A 236 -0.09 27.22 25.99
CA ASP A 236 -0.53 26.96 24.62
C ASP A 236 0.69 27.03 23.67
N PRO A 237 0.75 26.18 22.63
CA PRO A 237 -0.24 25.17 22.26
C PRO A 237 -0.09 23.82 23.02
N GLY A 238 0.94 23.64 23.84
CA GLY A 238 1.29 22.37 24.48
C GLY A 238 0.13 21.67 25.21
N LYS A 239 -0.54 22.40 26.12
CA LYS A 239 -1.65 21.85 26.91
C LYS A 239 -2.88 21.46 26.09
N ARG A 240 -2.97 21.95 24.85
CA ARG A 240 -4.08 21.70 23.90
C ARG A 240 -3.76 20.58 22.92
N LEU A 241 -2.58 19.99 22.96
CA LEU A 241 -2.25 18.83 22.13
C LEU A 241 -3.10 17.62 22.55
N SER A 242 -3.74 16.98 21.57
CA SER A 242 -4.60 15.83 21.80
C SER A 242 -3.83 14.51 21.83
N VAL A 243 -2.65 14.45 21.23
CA VAL A 243 -1.79 13.26 21.25
C VAL A 243 -0.35 13.66 21.47
N ILE A 244 0.29 13.06 22.47
CA ILE A 244 1.67 13.32 22.88
C ILE A 244 2.34 11.97 23.12
N LEU A 245 3.16 11.48 22.20
CA LEU A 245 3.77 10.14 22.27
C LEU A 245 5.29 10.19 22.09
N GLY A 246 6.05 9.64 23.04
CA GLY A 246 7.49 9.45 22.92
C GLY A 246 8.14 8.96 24.20
N GLY A 247 9.40 9.29 24.44
CA GLY A 247 10.09 9.05 25.71
C GLY A 247 10.17 10.29 26.61
N GLY A 248 10.94 10.19 27.69
CA GLY A 248 11.37 11.33 28.50
C GLY A 248 10.73 11.44 29.87
N ARG A 249 10.19 10.36 30.44
CA ARG A 249 9.53 10.37 31.77
C ARG A 249 10.35 11.06 32.85
N LYS A 250 11.67 10.94 32.82
CA LYS A 250 12.56 11.58 33.80
C LYS A 250 12.31 13.07 33.99
N GLY A 251 11.96 13.79 32.91
CA GLY A 251 11.73 15.23 32.94
C GLY A 251 10.37 15.65 33.52
N PHE A 252 9.47 14.70 33.74
CA PHE A 252 8.11 14.92 34.24
C PHE A 252 7.92 14.43 35.69
N LEU A 253 8.93 13.75 36.25
CA LEU A 253 8.89 13.18 37.60
C LEU A 253 9.82 13.94 38.56
N PRO A 254 9.45 14.11 39.85
CA PRO A 254 10.32 14.62 40.89
C PRO A 254 11.54 13.72 41.17
N GLU A 255 12.63 14.30 41.66
CA GLU A 255 13.86 13.58 42.05
C GLU A 255 13.67 12.48 43.11
N PHE A 256 12.56 12.51 43.86
CA PHE A 256 12.22 11.49 44.87
C PHE A 256 11.22 10.43 44.37
N ILE A 257 10.70 10.55 43.15
CA ILE A 257 9.79 9.56 42.55
C ILE A 257 10.59 8.60 41.66
N LYS A 258 10.47 7.30 41.94
CA LYS A 258 11.10 6.22 41.19
C LYS A 258 10.41 6.04 39.82
N ASP A 259 11.19 5.88 38.76
CA ASP A 259 10.65 5.56 37.43
C ASP A 259 10.02 4.15 37.44
N PRO A 260 8.82 3.98 36.86
CA PRO A 260 8.10 2.70 36.90
C PRO A 260 8.77 1.59 36.08
N ARG A 261 9.71 1.90 35.18
CA ARG A 261 10.48 0.90 34.43
C ARG A 261 11.91 0.79 34.95
N GLY A 262 12.22 -0.33 35.59
CA GLY A 262 13.60 -0.79 35.69
C GLY A 262 14.06 -1.26 34.31
N ILE A 263 15.21 -0.79 33.83
CA ILE A 263 15.77 -1.29 32.55
C ILE A 263 16.15 -2.76 32.75
N ASN A 264 15.79 -3.61 31.79
CA ASN A 264 16.26 -4.98 31.67
C ASN A 264 17.80 -5.02 31.79
N GLY A 265 18.33 -5.35 32.97
CA GLY A 265 19.74 -5.64 33.19
C GLY A 265 20.63 -4.59 33.88
N GLU A 266 20.10 -3.46 34.39
CA GLU A 266 20.89 -2.57 35.27
C GLU A 266 20.26 -2.48 36.67
N GLU A 267 21.00 -2.97 37.68
CA GLU A 267 20.64 -3.04 39.12
C GLU A 267 20.48 -1.68 39.83
N LYS A 268 20.29 -0.56 39.12
CA LYS A 268 20.14 0.77 39.75
C LYS A 268 18.77 1.36 39.52
N GLU A 269 18.08 1.64 40.62
CA GLU A 269 16.85 2.43 40.63
C GLU A 269 17.09 3.81 39.98
N LYS A 270 16.21 4.20 39.07
CA LYS A 270 16.22 5.53 38.44
C LYS A 270 15.08 6.36 39.02
N PHE A 271 15.34 7.64 39.26
CA PHE A 271 14.39 8.60 39.82
C PHE A 271 14.19 9.76 38.84
N GLY A 272 13.13 10.55 39.02
CA GLY A 272 12.90 11.75 38.21
C GLY A 272 14.03 12.78 38.28
N GLU A 273 13.96 13.81 37.44
CA GLU A 273 14.96 14.88 37.37
C GLU A 273 14.40 16.24 37.81
N ARG A 274 13.11 16.36 38.12
CA ARG A 274 12.51 17.66 38.50
C ARG A 274 12.88 18.07 39.91
N LYS A 275 13.49 19.25 40.04
CA LYS A 275 13.95 19.84 41.31
C LYS A 275 12.87 20.63 42.06
N ASP A 276 11.79 20.98 41.37
CA ASP A 276 10.67 21.75 41.93
C ASP A 276 9.63 20.86 42.65
N GLY A 277 9.87 19.55 42.71
CA GLY A 277 9.00 18.60 43.40
C GLY A 277 7.69 18.27 42.66
N ARG A 278 7.51 18.76 41.43
CA ARG A 278 6.24 18.61 40.67
C ARG A 278 6.17 17.31 39.90
N ASN A 279 5.00 16.68 39.87
CA ASN A 279 4.72 15.51 39.03
C ASN A 279 3.81 15.92 37.87
N LEU A 280 4.43 16.22 36.74
CA LEU A 280 3.75 16.78 35.57
C LEU A 280 2.86 15.78 34.84
N ILE A 281 3.03 14.48 35.09
CA ILE A 281 2.14 13.44 34.55
C ILE A 281 0.79 13.51 35.26
N GLU A 282 0.80 13.59 36.59
CA GLU A 282 -0.42 13.73 37.39
C GLU A 282 -1.12 15.06 37.13
N GLU A 283 -0.35 16.16 37.04
CA GLU A 283 -0.93 17.46 36.69
C GLU A 283 -1.58 17.46 35.29
N TRP A 284 -1.00 16.74 34.31
CA TRP A 284 -1.64 16.59 33.01
C TRP A 284 -2.97 15.83 33.12
N LEU A 285 -3.02 14.74 33.89
CA LEU A 285 -4.25 13.96 34.14
C LEU A 285 -5.32 14.82 34.83
N GLU A 286 -4.92 15.63 35.82
CA GLU A 286 -5.80 16.59 36.48
C GLU A 286 -6.33 17.64 35.49
N ASN A 287 -5.48 18.19 34.64
CA ASN A 287 -5.87 19.15 33.61
C ASN A 287 -6.90 18.57 32.62
N GLN A 288 -6.79 17.29 32.25
CA GLN A 288 -7.80 16.63 31.40
C GLN A 288 -9.16 16.55 32.11
N ARG A 289 -9.14 16.19 33.40
CA ARG A 289 -10.35 16.14 34.24
C ARG A 289 -11.02 17.51 34.37
N TYR A 290 -10.25 18.58 34.57
CA TYR A 290 -10.77 19.95 34.63
C TYR A 290 -11.24 20.48 33.28
N SER A 291 -10.76 19.92 32.18
CA SER A 291 -11.21 20.27 30.81
C SER A 291 -12.57 19.66 30.45
N GLY A 292 -13.19 18.91 31.36
CA GLY A 292 -14.51 18.30 31.18
C GLY A 292 -14.52 16.99 30.39
N LEU A 293 -13.35 16.38 30.16
CA LEU A 293 -13.26 15.05 29.58
C LEU A 293 -13.60 13.99 30.63
N ASN A 294 -14.36 12.96 30.23
CA ASN A 294 -14.60 11.80 31.07
C ASN A 294 -13.34 10.93 31.16
N GLU A 295 -13.21 10.12 32.21
CA GLU A 295 -12.06 9.22 32.43
C GLU A 295 -11.81 8.24 31.28
N THR A 296 -12.83 7.92 30.47
CA THR A 296 -12.69 7.07 29.28
C THR A 296 -12.22 7.82 28.02
N GLU A 297 -12.14 9.15 28.09
CA GLU A 297 -11.82 10.05 26.97
C GLU A 297 -10.38 10.59 27.03
N TYR A 298 -9.63 10.32 28.10
CA TYR A 298 -8.21 10.61 28.17
C TYR A 298 -7.43 9.46 28.81
N GLY A 299 -6.13 9.38 28.55
CA GLY A 299 -5.30 8.34 29.15
C GLY A 299 -3.82 8.64 29.14
N TYR A 300 -3.12 8.10 30.14
CA TYR A 300 -1.66 8.03 30.19
C TYR A 300 -1.20 6.58 29.96
N VAL A 301 -0.23 6.38 29.08
CA VAL A 301 0.34 5.05 28.77
C VAL A 301 1.86 5.08 28.79
N ASN A 302 2.49 3.94 29.11
CA ASN A 302 3.95 3.85 29.19
C ASN A 302 4.53 2.55 28.60
N SER A 303 3.71 1.76 27.91
CA SER A 303 4.09 0.47 27.31
C SER A 303 3.31 0.18 26.02
N THR A 304 3.80 -0.78 25.24
CA THR A 304 3.07 -1.32 24.07
C THR A 304 1.69 -1.84 24.47
N ARG A 305 1.57 -2.52 25.63
CA ARG A 305 0.31 -2.99 26.20
C ARG A 305 -0.65 -1.83 26.36
N GLY A 306 -0.22 -0.81 27.11
CA GLY A 306 -1.04 0.36 27.40
C GLY A 306 -1.56 1.01 26.12
N LEU A 307 -0.70 1.16 25.11
CA LEU A 307 -1.07 1.73 23.81
C LEU A 307 -2.08 0.85 23.05
N ARG A 308 -1.85 -0.47 22.96
CA ARG A 308 -2.70 -1.42 22.20
C ARG A 308 -4.06 -1.68 22.87
N THR A 309 -4.15 -1.56 24.20
CA THR A 309 -5.40 -1.78 24.94
C THR A 309 -6.33 -0.55 24.99
N LEU A 310 -5.93 0.58 24.39
CA LEU A 310 -6.76 1.78 24.38
C LEU A 310 -8.06 1.55 23.60
N ASN A 311 -9.16 2.05 24.15
CA ASN A 311 -10.40 2.14 23.40
C ASN A 311 -10.38 3.37 22.48
N TYR A 312 -9.92 3.16 21.24
CA TYR A 312 -9.79 4.23 20.24
C TYR A 312 -11.12 4.90 19.87
N SER A 313 -12.28 4.28 20.09
CA SER A 313 -13.56 4.94 19.81
C SER A 313 -13.86 6.07 20.81
N LYS A 314 -13.43 5.91 22.07
CA LYS A 314 -13.72 6.87 23.15
C LYS A 314 -12.60 7.90 23.37
N ILE A 315 -11.34 7.47 23.31
CA ILE A 315 -10.22 8.33 23.71
C ILE A 315 -10.06 9.56 22.79
N LYS A 316 -9.93 10.74 23.39
CA LYS A 316 -9.77 12.04 22.73
C LYS A 316 -8.41 12.67 23.01
N SER A 317 -7.84 12.40 24.19
CA SER A 317 -6.56 12.94 24.64
C SER A 317 -5.63 11.83 25.12
N LEU A 318 -4.38 11.76 24.64
CA LEU A 318 -3.46 10.68 24.98
C LEU A 318 -2.06 11.22 25.26
N PHE A 319 -1.53 10.86 26.42
CA PHE A 319 -0.14 11.12 26.79
C PHE A 319 0.62 9.80 27.00
N GLY A 320 1.59 9.53 26.14
CA GLY A 320 2.38 8.31 26.15
C GLY A 320 3.86 8.59 26.36
N LEU A 321 4.42 8.14 27.49
CA LEU A 321 5.85 8.25 27.79
C LEU A 321 6.45 6.85 28.00
N PHE A 322 7.11 6.32 26.97
CA PHE A 322 7.50 4.91 26.88
C PHE A 322 8.88 4.61 27.47
N ASN A 323 9.81 5.57 27.51
CA ASN A 323 11.12 5.39 28.16
C ASN A 323 11.42 6.49 29.18
N TYR A 324 12.30 6.18 30.15
CA TYR A 324 12.89 7.14 31.09
C TYR A 324 13.51 8.34 30.36
N SER A 325 14.26 8.09 29.28
CA SER A 325 14.89 9.11 28.42
C SER A 325 14.36 8.97 26.98
N HIS A 326 15.20 9.10 25.95
CA HIS A 326 14.83 8.68 24.60
C HIS A 326 14.38 7.21 24.59
N MET A 327 13.55 6.85 23.61
CA MET A 327 13.22 5.45 23.36
C MET A 327 14.47 4.66 22.94
N GLU A 328 14.37 3.34 22.96
CA GLU A 328 15.41 2.45 22.44
C GLU A 328 15.35 2.38 20.91
N PHE A 329 16.50 2.19 20.26
CA PHE A 329 16.56 1.96 18.81
C PHE A 329 15.68 0.76 18.42
N ASP A 330 14.98 0.81 17.29
CA ASP A 330 13.99 -0.19 16.87
C ASP A 330 14.54 -1.62 16.85
N GLN A 331 15.81 -1.79 16.48
CA GLN A 331 16.47 -3.11 16.45
C GLN A 331 16.89 -3.62 17.84
N LEU A 332 16.90 -2.75 18.84
CA LEU A 332 17.36 -3.05 20.21
C LEU A 332 16.27 -2.93 21.26
N ARG A 333 15.14 -2.29 20.94
CA ARG A 333 14.04 -2.08 21.88
C ARG A 333 13.44 -3.40 22.36
N ASP A 334 12.97 -3.41 23.60
CA ASP A 334 12.08 -4.48 24.07
C ASP A 334 10.77 -4.46 23.25
N ARG A 335 10.58 -5.49 22.41
CA ARG A 335 9.40 -5.66 21.54
C ARG A 335 8.27 -6.43 22.21
N SER A 336 8.43 -6.83 23.48
CA SER A 336 7.36 -7.48 24.22
C SER A 336 6.18 -6.52 24.43
N ILE A 337 5.03 -7.08 24.83
CA ILE A 337 3.85 -6.26 25.14
C ILE A 337 4.11 -5.31 26.31
N ASP A 338 5.04 -5.63 27.20
CA ASP A 338 5.45 -4.76 28.31
C ASP A 338 6.66 -3.87 27.97
N GLY A 339 7.09 -3.88 26.71
CA GLY A 339 8.19 -3.09 26.15
C GLY A 339 7.74 -1.80 25.45
N GLU A 340 8.52 -1.31 24.50
CA GLU A 340 8.28 -0.04 23.81
C GLU A 340 7.55 -0.23 22.48
N PRO A 341 6.52 0.58 22.18
CA PRO A 341 5.87 0.54 20.87
C PRO A 341 6.82 1.07 19.79
N SER A 342 6.64 0.61 18.56
CA SER A 342 7.37 1.12 17.40
C SER A 342 6.85 2.52 17.02
N LEU A 343 7.64 3.26 16.23
CA LEU A 343 7.19 4.55 15.67
C LEU A 343 5.92 4.39 14.83
N SER A 344 5.83 3.30 14.07
CA SER A 344 4.64 2.93 13.29
C SER A 344 3.41 2.71 14.16
N GLU A 345 3.55 2.04 15.31
CA GLU A 345 2.43 1.82 16.26
C GLU A 345 1.97 3.12 16.90
N MET A 346 2.92 3.98 17.33
CA MET A 346 2.57 5.30 17.87
C MET A 346 1.91 6.20 16.81
N THR A 347 2.37 6.13 15.56
CA THR A 347 1.77 6.87 14.43
C THR A 347 0.34 6.41 14.17
N GLU A 348 0.10 5.11 14.15
CA GLU A 348 -1.24 4.54 13.99
C GLU A 348 -2.18 4.98 15.13
N ALA A 349 -1.71 4.90 16.37
CA ALA A 349 -2.48 5.34 17.53
C ALA A 349 -2.85 6.84 17.43
N ALA A 350 -1.88 7.69 17.06
CA ALA A 350 -2.13 9.12 16.87
C ALA A 350 -3.18 9.39 15.78
N ILE A 351 -3.07 8.71 14.63
CA ILE A 351 -4.03 8.87 13.53
C ILE A 351 -5.42 8.40 13.94
N ARG A 352 -5.55 7.25 14.60
CA ARG A 352 -6.85 6.73 15.09
C ARG A 352 -7.56 7.70 16.04
N ILE A 353 -6.82 8.51 16.79
CA ILE A 353 -7.37 9.52 17.69
C ILE A 353 -7.71 10.81 16.92
N LEU A 354 -6.74 11.37 16.20
CA LEU A 354 -6.85 12.68 15.57
C LEU A 354 -7.80 12.70 14.36
N SER A 355 -7.87 11.59 13.60
CA SER A 355 -8.70 11.50 12.38
C SER A 355 -10.20 11.58 12.63
N LYS A 356 -10.65 11.37 13.88
CA LYS A 356 -12.04 11.51 14.29
C LYS A 356 -12.53 12.96 14.30
N HIS A 357 -11.62 13.94 14.21
CA HIS A 357 -11.97 15.34 14.28
C HIS A 357 -12.36 15.90 12.90
N ASP A 358 -13.57 16.47 12.79
CA ASP A 358 -14.15 16.87 11.50
C ASP A 358 -13.38 17.97 10.77
N LYS A 359 -12.78 18.91 11.52
CA LYS A 359 -11.93 19.96 10.95
C LYS A 359 -10.55 19.47 10.50
N GLY A 360 -10.21 18.20 10.78
CA GLY A 360 -8.91 17.60 10.53
C GLY A 360 -7.86 17.96 11.58
N PHE A 361 -6.61 17.64 11.27
CA PHE A 361 -5.52 17.70 12.24
C PHE A 361 -4.14 18.04 11.65
N VAL A 362 -3.21 18.43 12.53
CA VAL A 362 -1.77 18.50 12.24
C VAL A 362 -1.01 17.52 13.12
N LEU A 363 -0.19 16.66 12.54
CA LEU A 363 0.59 15.65 13.23
C LEU A 363 2.07 15.75 12.84
N LEU A 364 2.96 15.84 13.83
CA LEU A 364 4.40 15.63 13.66
C LEU A 364 4.75 14.19 14.04
N VAL A 365 5.46 13.49 13.17
CA VAL A 365 6.02 12.16 13.43
C VAL A 365 7.53 12.22 13.23
N GLU A 366 8.30 12.04 14.30
CA GLU A 366 9.75 12.17 14.28
C GLU A 366 10.46 10.81 14.43
N GLY A 367 11.28 10.45 13.44
CA GLY A 367 12.28 9.39 13.54
C GLY A 367 13.57 9.89 14.17
N GLY A 368 13.52 10.42 15.39
CA GLY A 368 14.62 11.24 15.92
C GLY A 368 15.84 10.45 16.42
N LEU A 369 15.74 9.13 16.50
CA LEU A 369 16.88 8.26 16.82
C LEU A 369 17.85 8.06 15.64
N ILE A 370 17.48 8.45 14.41
CA ILE A 370 18.38 8.47 13.24
C ILE A 370 19.64 9.29 13.56
N ASP A 371 19.43 10.55 13.97
CA ASP A 371 20.48 11.47 14.44
C ASP A 371 21.28 10.90 15.62
N GLN A 372 20.59 10.34 16.61
CA GLN A 372 21.22 9.78 17.80
C GLN A 372 22.18 8.63 17.46
N ALA A 373 21.84 7.80 16.48
CA ALA A 373 22.72 6.75 15.98
C ALA A 373 23.93 7.34 15.23
N HIS A 374 23.72 8.34 14.37
CA HIS A 374 24.79 9.03 13.65
C HIS A 374 25.81 9.70 14.59
N HIS A 375 25.35 10.44 15.60
CA HIS A 375 26.20 11.03 16.63
C HIS A 375 27.12 10.01 17.31
N ARG A 376 26.65 8.77 17.50
CA ARG A 376 27.42 7.67 18.12
C ARG A 376 28.32 6.94 17.12
N GLY A 377 28.24 7.24 15.82
CA GLY A 377 28.94 6.54 14.76
C GLY A 377 28.31 5.19 14.37
N TYR A 378 27.07 4.93 14.82
CA TYR A 378 26.35 3.67 14.58
C TYR A 378 25.57 3.74 13.27
N ALA A 379 26.29 3.73 12.14
CA ALA A 379 25.64 3.85 10.83
C ALA A 379 24.57 2.77 10.63
N SER A 380 24.85 1.51 10.97
CA SER A 380 23.87 0.42 10.90
C SER A 380 22.55 0.76 11.60
N LEU A 381 22.59 1.14 12.89
CA LEU A 381 21.38 1.51 13.63
C LEU A 381 20.65 2.70 13.00
N SER A 382 21.36 3.73 12.55
CA SER A 382 20.72 4.87 11.87
C SER A 382 19.92 4.41 10.66
N LEU A 383 20.48 3.55 9.81
CA LEU A 383 19.76 3.04 8.63
C LEU A 383 18.52 2.24 9.03
N TYR A 384 18.59 1.43 10.10
CA TYR A 384 17.42 0.70 10.60
C TYR A 384 16.33 1.63 11.19
N GLU A 385 16.71 2.73 11.85
CA GLU A 385 15.76 3.76 12.28
C GLU A 385 15.03 4.38 11.09
N VAL A 386 15.74 4.64 9.97
CA VAL A 386 15.10 5.11 8.72
C VAL A 386 14.12 4.07 8.18
N LEU A 387 14.40 2.76 8.29
CA LEU A 387 13.46 1.73 7.84
C LEU A 387 12.20 1.68 8.71
N GLU A 388 12.30 1.90 10.03
CA GLU A 388 11.12 2.03 10.89
C GLU A 388 10.34 3.33 10.60
N PHE A 389 11.04 4.43 10.35
CA PHE A 389 10.45 5.69 9.90
C PHE A 389 9.71 5.53 8.56
N ASP A 390 10.28 4.79 7.60
CA ASP A 390 9.65 4.43 6.33
C ASP A 390 8.38 3.58 6.52
N ARG A 391 8.37 2.68 7.52
CA ARG A 391 7.18 1.91 7.90
C ARG A 391 6.09 2.80 8.50
N ALA A 392 6.45 3.80 9.30
CA ALA A 392 5.50 4.76 9.86
C ALA A 392 4.84 5.61 8.75
N ILE A 393 5.61 6.07 7.75
CA ILE A 393 5.09 6.77 6.57
C ILE A 393 4.09 5.89 5.81
N ARG A 394 4.46 4.62 5.53
CA ARG A 394 3.57 3.66 4.87
C ARG A 394 2.29 3.42 5.66
N LYS A 395 2.39 3.28 6.98
CA LYS A 395 1.25 3.06 7.86
C LYS A 395 0.26 4.21 7.77
N ALA A 396 0.73 5.46 7.85
CA ALA A 396 -0.13 6.63 7.71
C ALA A 396 -0.78 6.74 6.32
N ARG A 397 -0.02 6.46 5.25
CA ARG A 397 -0.54 6.48 3.87
C ARG A 397 -1.65 5.46 3.62
N LYS A 398 -1.68 4.35 4.38
CA LYS A 398 -2.75 3.34 4.34
C LYS A 398 -3.99 3.75 5.11
N LEU A 399 -3.83 4.49 6.20
CA LEU A 399 -4.94 4.90 7.07
C LEU A 399 -5.68 6.13 6.55
N LEU A 400 -5.07 6.92 5.66
CA LEU A 400 -5.60 8.23 5.28
C LEU A 400 -5.57 8.47 3.76
N PRO A 401 -6.66 9.02 3.18
CA PRO A 401 -6.71 9.32 1.74
C PRO A 401 -5.78 10.49 1.38
N LYS A 402 -5.07 10.36 0.26
CA LYS A 402 -4.19 11.41 -0.28
C LYS A 402 -4.96 12.63 -0.80
N GLN A 403 -6.26 12.50 -0.99
CA GLN A 403 -7.13 13.58 -1.47
C GLN A 403 -7.39 14.63 -0.39
N ASP A 404 -7.31 14.24 0.89
CA ASP A 404 -7.59 15.13 2.03
C ASP A 404 -6.40 15.37 2.94
N THR A 405 -5.34 14.59 2.79
CA THR A 405 -4.17 14.64 3.67
C THR A 405 -2.93 15.05 2.89
N LEU A 406 -2.29 16.13 3.32
CA LEU A 406 -0.95 16.50 2.88
C LEU A 406 0.07 15.71 3.71
N PHE A 407 0.83 14.84 3.03
CA PHE A 407 1.95 14.12 3.64
C PHE A 407 3.25 14.75 3.19
N LEU A 408 4.09 15.12 4.15
CA LEU A 408 5.43 15.64 3.92
C LEU A 408 6.44 14.78 4.65
N VAL A 409 7.55 14.47 3.99
CA VAL A 409 8.70 13.78 4.59
C VAL A 409 9.93 14.64 4.38
N THR A 410 10.64 15.01 5.44
CA THR A 410 11.86 15.81 5.35
C THR A 410 12.84 15.43 6.46
N ALA A 411 14.02 16.02 6.43
CA ALA A 411 14.93 16.09 7.57
C ALA A 411 15.03 17.54 8.07
N ASP A 412 15.55 17.69 9.27
CA ASP A 412 15.90 18.98 9.87
C ASP A 412 17.31 19.42 9.46
N HIS A 413 18.25 18.49 9.40
CA HIS A 413 19.60 18.65 8.89
C HIS A 413 20.16 17.29 8.44
N SER A 414 21.43 17.29 8.00
CA SER A 414 22.12 16.08 7.60
C SER A 414 23.14 15.64 8.65
N GLN A 415 23.84 14.55 8.35
CA GLN A 415 24.92 13.96 9.12
C GLN A 415 26.10 13.66 8.17
N PRO A 416 27.35 13.63 8.67
CA PRO A 416 28.56 13.54 7.85
C PRO A 416 28.82 12.11 7.38
N LEU A 417 27.76 11.33 7.14
CA LEU A 417 27.82 9.99 6.59
C LEU A 417 28.24 10.08 5.13
N VAL A 418 29.31 9.36 4.79
CA VAL A 418 29.84 9.25 3.43
C VAL A 418 29.69 7.81 2.95
N ILE A 419 29.28 7.65 1.69
CA ILE A 419 29.28 6.37 0.97
C ILE A 419 30.55 6.32 0.12
N ASN A 420 31.57 5.61 0.60
CA ASN A 420 32.90 5.53 0.00
C ASN A 420 32.94 4.64 -1.25
N GLY A 421 33.70 5.08 -2.25
CA GLY A 421 33.96 4.34 -3.49
C GLY A 421 35.24 3.49 -3.44
N TYR A 422 35.35 2.39 -4.20
CA TYR A 422 34.39 1.86 -5.17
C TYR A 422 33.94 0.45 -4.76
N SER A 423 32.86 0.38 -3.98
CA SER A 423 32.17 -0.90 -3.66
C SER A 423 31.38 -1.37 -4.88
N VAL A 424 31.33 -2.69 -5.11
CA VAL A 424 30.56 -3.26 -6.24
C VAL A 424 29.06 -3.17 -5.98
N ARG A 425 28.27 -3.18 -7.05
CA ARG A 425 26.80 -3.22 -6.96
C ARG A 425 26.36 -4.49 -6.24
N GLY A 426 25.47 -4.38 -5.25
CA GLY A 426 25.09 -5.50 -4.38
C GLY A 426 26.01 -5.71 -3.17
N ASN A 427 27.04 -4.89 -2.99
CA ASN A 427 27.87 -4.95 -1.79
C ASN A 427 27.06 -4.51 -0.57
N ARG A 428 27.15 -5.26 0.53
CA ARG A 428 26.48 -4.92 1.78
C ARG A 428 26.79 -3.47 2.17
N ILE A 429 25.75 -2.63 2.27
CA ILE A 429 25.96 -1.18 2.41
C ILE A 429 26.69 -0.83 3.70
N ASN A 430 26.42 -1.53 4.79
CA ASN A 430 27.09 -1.41 6.07
C ASN A 430 28.27 -2.39 6.23
N GLY A 431 28.79 -2.94 5.12
CA GLY A 431 29.90 -3.89 5.10
C GLY A 431 31.23 -3.29 4.66
N LEU A 432 32.20 -4.16 4.41
CA LEU A 432 33.51 -3.77 3.90
C LEU A 432 33.48 -3.43 2.40
N SER A 433 34.30 -2.46 2.01
CA SER A 433 34.66 -2.25 0.61
C SER A 433 35.57 -3.39 0.12
N ARG A 434 35.35 -3.88 -1.10
CA ARG A 434 36.25 -4.87 -1.72
C ARG A 434 37.64 -4.31 -2.03
N ARG A 435 37.80 -2.98 -2.02
CA ARG A 435 39.08 -2.30 -2.23
C ARG A 435 39.78 -2.00 -0.91
N LYS A 436 41.08 -1.81 -0.99
CA LYS A 436 41.91 -1.33 0.12
C LYS A 436 42.27 0.14 -0.10
N ASP A 437 42.59 0.83 0.99
CA ASP A 437 43.08 2.20 0.91
C ASP A 437 44.55 2.26 0.45
N GLY A 438 45.10 3.47 0.35
CA GLY A 438 46.48 3.71 -0.11
C GLY A 438 47.56 3.02 0.75
N ASN A 439 47.24 2.65 1.99
CA ASN A 439 48.12 1.92 2.91
C ASN A 439 47.86 0.40 2.87
N GLN A 440 47.11 -0.10 1.89
CA GLN A 440 46.70 -1.50 1.75
C GLN A 440 45.84 -2.02 2.92
N LEU A 441 45.16 -1.12 3.63
CA LEU A 441 44.26 -1.46 4.73
C LEU A 441 42.80 -1.54 4.28
N PRO A 442 41.99 -2.44 4.88
CA PRO A 442 40.56 -2.52 4.58
C PRO A 442 39.80 -1.31 5.14
N PHE A 443 38.73 -0.91 4.45
CA PHE A 443 37.82 0.15 4.89
C PHE A 443 36.36 -0.19 4.57
N THR A 444 35.43 0.36 5.33
CA THR A 444 33.99 0.14 5.17
C THR A 444 33.39 0.99 4.06
N THR A 445 32.33 0.49 3.41
CA THR A 445 31.59 1.28 2.41
C THR A 445 31.04 2.57 3.02
N LEU A 446 30.59 2.54 4.27
CA LEU A 446 30.21 3.75 5.00
C LEU A 446 31.36 4.27 5.88
N SER A 447 31.47 5.58 6.01
CA SER A 447 32.32 6.24 7.01
C SER A 447 31.70 7.56 7.42
N TYR A 448 32.32 8.24 8.38
CA TYR A 448 31.96 9.60 8.75
C TYR A 448 33.11 10.57 8.51
N THR A 449 32.83 11.84 8.24
CA THR A 449 33.90 12.86 8.22
C THR A 449 34.34 13.24 9.64
N SER A 450 33.45 13.17 10.63
CA SER A 450 33.76 13.37 12.05
C SER A 450 33.08 12.33 12.93
N GLY A 451 33.68 11.94 14.04
CA GLY A 451 33.01 11.05 14.98
C GLY A 451 33.92 10.28 15.92
N PRO A 452 33.32 9.48 16.81
CA PRO A 452 34.02 8.65 17.79
C PRO A 452 34.62 7.37 17.18
N GLY A 453 34.37 7.08 15.90
CA GLY A 453 34.95 5.95 15.18
C GLY A 453 36.34 6.21 14.60
N PHE A 454 36.98 7.33 14.95
CA PHE A 454 38.33 7.65 14.45
C PHE A 454 39.33 6.60 14.94
N GLN A 455 40.18 6.14 14.03
CA GLN A 455 41.26 5.22 14.33
C GLN A 455 42.53 5.65 13.61
N THR A 456 43.67 5.59 14.29
CA THR A 456 44.99 5.84 13.69
C THR A 456 45.37 4.73 12.71
N THR A 457 46.31 5.00 11.80
CA THR A 457 46.84 3.97 10.89
C THR A 457 47.36 2.75 11.63
N ILE A 458 48.00 2.95 12.80
CA ILE A 458 48.51 1.86 13.65
C ILE A 458 47.37 1.02 14.23
N GLN A 459 46.27 1.65 14.65
CA GLN A 459 45.09 0.94 15.13
C GLN A 459 44.42 0.15 14.00
N ARG A 460 44.34 0.74 12.79
CA ARG A 460 43.76 0.08 11.61
C ARG A 460 44.64 -1.05 11.06
N SER A 461 45.97 -0.96 11.18
CA SER A 461 46.88 -2.02 10.74
C SER A 461 46.75 -3.32 11.54
N ASN A 462 46.15 -3.25 12.73
CA ASN A 462 45.85 -4.44 13.54
C ASN A 462 44.55 -5.15 13.09
N MET A 463 43.79 -4.58 12.15
CA MET A 463 42.55 -5.17 11.65
C MET A 463 42.75 -5.83 10.28
N THR A 464 42.41 -7.11 10.20
CA THR A 464 42.30 -7.85 8.94
C THR A 464 40.92 -7.60 8.29
N ASN A 465 40.77 -7.97 7.01
CA ASN A 465 39.46 -7.96 6.34
C ASN A 465 38.41 -8.77 7.13
N VAL A 466 38.79 -9.93 7.65
CA VAL A 466 37.88 -10.84 8.39
C VAL A 466 37.42 -10.19 9.68
N THR A 467 38.36 -9.65 10.48
CA THR A 467 38.03 -9.02 11.77
C THR A 467 37.20 -7.76 11.59
N LEU A 468 37.46 -6.97 10.55
CA LEU A 468 36.68 -5.77 10.27
C LEU A 468 35.28 -6.11 9.75
N GLU A 469 35.15 -7.09 8.85
CA GLU A 469 33.85 -7.57 8.38
C GLU A 469 33.01 -8.18 9.51
N GLN A 470 33.61 -8.95 10.41
CA GLN A 470 32.92 -9.45 11.60
C GLN A 470 32.46 -8.31 12.51
N ALA A 471 33.28 -7.28 12.70
CA ALA A 471 32.93 -6.14 13.53
C ALA A 471 31.72 -5.36 12.98
N THR A 472 31.57 -5.23 11.65
CA THR A 472 30.41 -4.53 11.04
C THR A 472 29.08 -5.27 11.18
N HIS A 473 29.08 -6.53 11.65
CA HIS A 473 27.85 -7.23 12.02
C HIS A 473 27.25 -6.74 13.34
N ASP A 474 28.06 -6.12 14.21
CA ASP A 474 27.53 -5.46 15.41
C ASP A 474 26.77 -4.18 15.01
N LEU A 475 25.51 -4.09 15.41
CA LEU A 475 24.67 -2.92 15.19
C LEU A 475 25.26 -1.64 15.82
N LYS A 476 26.00 -1.78 16.93
CA LYS A 476 26.70 -0.69 17.63
C LYS A 476 28.16 -0.52 17.18
N TYR A 477 28.56 -1.13 16.06
CA TYR A 477 29.87 -0.86 15.47
C TYR A 477 30.02 0.63 15.13
N ARG A 478 31.13 1.23 15.58
CA ARG A 478 31.47 2.62 15.25
C ARG A 478 32.22 2.66 13.94
N PHE A 479 31.55 3.12 12.89
CA PHE A 479 32.15 3.26 11.57
C PHE A 479 33.27 4.30 11.59
N HIS A 480 34.32 4.05 10.78
CA HIS A 480 35.50 4.91 10.74
C HIS A 480 35.13 6.37 10.52
N SER A 481 35.82 7.27 11.22
CA SER A 481 35.74 8.71 10.96
C SER A 481 37.08 9.33 10.59
N ALA A 482 37.05 10.40 9.79
CA ALA A 482 38.25 11.13 9.40
C ALA A 482 38.78 12.07 10.50
N MET A 483 37.90 12.71 11.27
CA MET A 483 38.24 13.60 12.37
C MET A 483 37.76 13.03 13.73
N PRO A 484 38.64 12.96 14.76
CA PRO A 484 38.27 12.45 16.07
C PRO A 484 37.40 13.44 16.84
N THR A 485 36.18 13.05 17.17
CA THR A 485 35.27 13.82 18.04
C THR A 485 34.51 12.90 18.98
N LYS A 486 34.03 13.42 20.13
CA LYS A 486 33.25 12.60 21.09
C LYS A 486 31.91 12.14 20.52
N LYS A 487 31.32 12.95 19.65
CA LYS A 487 30.12 12.66 18.86
C LYS A 487 30.35 13.16 17.44
N SER A 488 29.80 12.49 16.45
CA SER A 488 29.75 13.03 15.08
C SER A 488 29.04 14.39 15.11
N TYR A 489 29.51 15.38 14.36
CA TYR A 489 28.78 16.65 14.23
C TYR A 489 27.70 16.53 13.16
N HIS A 490 26.72 17.44 13.12
CA HIS A 490 25.78 17.51 11.99
C HIS A 490 26.50 17.92 10.70
N SER A 491 25.82 17.83 9.57
CA SER A 491 26.28 18.40 8.29
C SER A 491 25.25 19.39 7.73
N GLY A 492 25.76 20.41 7.05
CA GLY A 492 25.00 21.60 6.62
C GLY A 492 24.66 21.62 5.12
N GLU A 493 24.78 20.49 4.42
CA GLU A 493 24.24 20.37 3.08
C GLU A 493 22.71 20.37 3.08
N ASP A 494 22.15 20.66 1.91
CA ASP A 494 20.71 20.62 1.71
C ASP A 494 20.14 19.21 1.95
N VAL A 495 18.97 19.16 2.57
CA VAL A 495 18.21 17.91 2.76
C VAL A 495 17.04 17.85 1.78
N ALA A 496 16.46 16.67 1.55
CA ALA A 496 15.29 16.54 0.70
C ALA A 496 13.99 16.72 1.49
N ILE A 497 12.98 17.32 0.84
CA ILE A 497 11.58 17.17 1.21
C ILE A 497 10.82 16.41 0.11
N PHE A 498 9.94 15.50 0.51
CA PHE A 498 9.07 14.72 -0.36
C PHE A 498 7.61 15.03 -0.02
N GLY A 499 6.76 15.28 -1.02
CA GLY A 499 5.36 15.65 -0.82
C GLY A 499 4.35 14.88 -1.69
N ILE A 500 3.22 14.53 -1.07
CA ILE A 500 2.02 14.02 -1.77
C ILE A 500 0.75 14.54 -1.09
N GLY A 501 -0.26 14.87 -1.89
CA GLY A 501 -1.58 15.31 -1.42
C GLY A 501 -1.93 16.73 -1.86
N PRO A 502 -2.92 17.39 -1.22
CA PRO A 502 -3.34 18.73 -1.58
C PRO A 502 -2.17 19.72 -1.53
N MET A 503 -1.96 20.48 -2.60
CA MET A 503 -0.89 21.47 -2.74
C MET A 503 0.56 20.95 -2.61
N SER A 504 0.82 19.63 -2.66
CA SER A 504 2.20 19.10 -2.54
C SER A 504 3.13 19.53 -3.69
N HIS A 505 2.59 20.01 -4.81
CA HIS A 505 3.36 20.53 -5.94
C HIS A 505 4.10 21.85 -5.66
N LEU A 506 3.82 22.50 -4.52
CA LEU A 506 4.58 23.66 -4.06
C LEU A 506 6.04 23.32 -3.73
N PHE A 507 6.35 22.04 -3.50
CA PHE A 507 7.69 21.55 -3.22
C PHE A 507 8.40 21.18 -4.53
N GLY A 508 9.07 22.17 -5.13
CA GLY A 508 9.97 21.99 -6.26
C GLY A 508 11.19 22.92 -6.17
N GLY A 509 12.30 22.51 -6.76
CA GLY A 509 13.55 23.30 -6.78
C GLY A 509 14.30 23.29 -5.44
N THR A 510 14.86 24.44 -5.06
CA THR A 510 15.60 24.62 -3.80
C THR A 510 14.94 25.72 -2.98
N LEU A 511 14.61 25.42 -1.72
CA LEU A 511 13.79 26.25 -0.85
C LEU A 511 14.48 26.49 0.50
N GLU A 512 14.10 27.57 1.18
CA GLU A 512 14.47 27.74 2.60
C GLU A 512 13.68 26.74 3.46
N GLN A 513 14.30 26.22 4.53
CA GLN A 513 13.59 25.34 5.47
C GLN A 513 12.36 25.99 6.11
N SER A 514 12.38 27.31 6.29
CA SER A 514 11.22 28.07 6.76
C SER A 514 10.01 28.01 5.83
N PHE A 515 10.21 27.71 4.54
CA PHE A 515 9.11 27.58 3.58
C PHE A 515 8.15 26.44 3.95
N ILE A 516 8.61 25.41 4.65
CA ILE A 516 7.80 24.23 4.99
C ILE A 516 6.56 24.61 5.80
N ALA A 517 6.73 25.39 6.87
CA ALA A 517 5.62 25.86 7.70
C ALA A 517 4.65 26.74 6.90
N HIS A 518 5.18 27.63 6.06
CA HIS A 518 4.38 28.51 5.20
C HIS A 518 3.56 27.73 4.17
N ALA A 519 4.17 26.73 3.52
CA ALA A 519 3.49 25.85 2.58
C ALA A 519 2.41 25.01 3.27
N ILE A 520 2.66 24.51 4.49
CA ILE A 520 1.65 23.82 5.31
C ILE A 520 0.49 24.77 5.63
N GLY A 521 0.79 25.98 6.09
CA GLY A 521 -0.19 27.01 6.40
C GLY A 521 -1.07 27.35 5.21
N PHE A 522 -0.44 27.58 4.06
CA PHE A 522 -1.11 27.83 2.78
C PHE A 522 -1.98 26.66 2.36
N ALA A 523 -1.44 25.44 2.35
CA ALA A 523 -2.15 24.25 1.89
C ALA A 523 -3.36 23.91 2.78
N SER A 524 -3.26 24.11 4.10
CA SER A 524 -4.29 23.73 5.07
C SER A 524 -5.17 24.88 5.55
N CYS A 525 -4.98 26.08 5.00
CA CYS A 525 -5.76 27.28 5.31
C CYS A 525 -5.72 27.65 6.80
N ILE A 526 -4.54 27.65 7.39
CA ILE A 526 -4.32 28.00 8.81
C ILE A 526 -3.31 29.14 8.93
N GLY A 527 -3.33 29.83 10.08
CA GLY A 527 -2.38 30.89 10.38
C GLY A 527 -2.53 32.08 9.43
N PRO A 528 -1.45 32.64 8.88
CA PRO A 528 -1.55 33.83 8.03
C PRO A 528 -2.24 33.59 6.67
N TYR A 529 -2.58 32.34 6.33
CA TYR A 529 -3.09 31.94 5.02
C TYR A 529 -4.59 31.59 4.99
N GLU A 530 -5.32 31.83 6.08
CA GLU A 530 -6.76 31.51 6.17
C GLU A 530 -7.61 32.18 5.07
N LYS A 531 -7.14 33.29 4.50
CA LYS A 531 -7.87 34.12 3.53
C LYS A 531 -7.53 33.84 2.07
N GLU A 532 -6.70 32.85 1.79
CA GLU A 532 -6.30 32.48 0.42
C GLU A 532 -7.49 32.02 -0.43
N ILE A 533 -7.37 32.14 -1.76
CA ILE A 533 -8.50 31.95 -2.69
C ILE A 533 -9.06 30.52 -2.61
N HIS A 534 -8.20 29.50 -2.56
CA HIS A 534 -8.63 28.10 -2.44
C HIS A 534 -9.27 27.79 -1.08
N CYS A 535 -9.02 28.60 -0.06
CA CYS A 535 -9.66 28.48 1.25
C CYS A 535 -11.12 28.96 1.25
N ARG A 536 -11.50 29.84 0.30
CA ARG A 536 -12.85 30.42 0.21
C ARG A 536 -13.87 29.52 -0.48
N GLN A 537 -13.44 28.46 -1.17
CA GLN A 537 -14.35 27.51 -1.83
C GLN A 537 -15.18 26.67 -0.84
N LEU A 538 -14.82 26.64 0.45
CA LEU A 538 -15.59 25.99 1.52
C LEU A 538 -16.83 26.78 1.98
N LEU A 539 -16.96 28.07 1.61
CA LEU A 539 -18.04 28.96 2.11
C LEU A 539 -19.26 29.10 1.17
N ARG A 540 -19.20 28.62 -0.07
CA ARG A 540 -20.30 28.79 -1.04
C ARG A 540 -21.35 27.67 -1.02
N LEU A 541 -21.06 26.52 -0.41
CA LEU A 541 -22.00 25.39 -0.34
C LEU A 541 -22.93 25.42 0.90
N SER A 542 -22.70 26.31 1.87
CA SER A 542 -23.51 26.40 3.09
C SER A 542 -24.59 27.50 3.07
N LEU A 543 -24.61 28.35 2.03
CA LEU A 543 -25.55 29.48 1.90
C LEU A 543 -26.70 29.24 0.91
N SER A 544 -26.76 28.08 0.25
CA SER A 544 -27.84 27.75 -0.69
C SER A 544 -28.93 26.83 -0.12
N SER A 545 -28.86 26.41 1.14
CA SER A 545 -29.84 25.50 1.76
C SER A 545 -30.79 26.14 2.78
N SER A 546 -30.74 27.46 3.00
CA SER A 546 -31.63 28.15 3.94
C SER A 546 -32.80 28.88 3.26
N SER A 547 -33.66 28.14 2.55
CA SER A 547 -35.03 28.60 2.31
C SER A 547 -35.99 27.43 2.07
N THR A 548 -36.45 26.79 3.14
CA THR A 548 -37.86 26.37 3.23
C THR A 548 -38.24 26.11 4.68
N THR A 549 -39.30 26.79 5.07
CA THR A 549 -39.93 26.89 6.38
C THR A 549 -40.76 25.66 6.76
N THR A 550 -40.80 25.41 8.08
CA THR A 550 -41.92 24.89 8.89
C THR A 550 -42.47 23.47 8.64
N THR A 551 -42.31 22.58 9.63
CA THR A 551 -43.38 22.20 10.60
C THR A 551 -42.82 21.44 11.82
N ARG A 552 -43.55 21.51 12.94
CA ARG A 552 -43.19 21.20 14.34
C ARG A 552 -43.61 19.80 14.83
N LEU A 553 -42.78 19.20 15.70
CA LEU A 553 -43.06 18.45 16.97
C LEU A 553 -43.89 17.12 16.94
N PRO A 554 -43.90 16.25 18.00
CA PRO A 554 -42.98 16.05 19.15
C PRO A 554 -42.73 14.57 19.64
N ASN A 555 -41.71 14.41 20.50
CA ASN A 555 -41.55 13.55 21.72
C ASN A 555 -42.23 12.16 21.89
N ALA A 556 -41.43 11.15 22.29
CA ALA A 556 -41.64 10.23 23.44
C ALA A 556 -40.36 9.40 23.68
N VAL A 557 -39.55 9.66 24.72
CA VAL A 557 -39.55 9.10 26.11
C VAL A 557 -39.01 7.67 26.23
N ALA A 558 -37.93 7.60 27.03
CA ALA A 558 -37.16 6.51 27.60
C ALA A 558 -37.91 5.25 28.09
N PHE A 559 -37.19 4.11 28.10
CA PHE A 559 -37.20 3.19 29.25
C PHE A 559 -35.83 2.55 29.49
N ILE A 560 -35.41 2.64 30.75
CA ILE A 560 -34.24 2.02 31.40
C ILE A 560 -34.69 0.67 31.94
N MET A 561 -33.87 -0.40 31.84
CA MET A 561 -33.76 -1.42 32.90
C MET A 561 -32.34 -2.01 32.96
N ASP A 562 -31.86 -2.12 34.20
CA ASP A 562 -30.52 -2.40 34.70
C ASP A 562 -30.23 -3.91 34.93
N THR A 563 -29.02 -4.35 34.52
CA THR A 563 -28.08 -5.26 35.25
C THR A 563 -28.45 -6.73 35.53
N PRO A 564 -27.54 -7.57 36.08
CA PRO A 564 -26.19 -7.96 35.63
C PRO A 564 -25.93 -9.47 35.78
N GLU A 565 -25.23 -10.15 34.86
CA GLU A 565 -24.58 -11.43 35.19
C GLU A 565 -23.46 -11.77 34.20
N MET A 566 -22.30 -11.19 34.50
CA MET A 566 -21.01 -11.57 33.95
C MET A 566 -20.28 -12.35 35.03
N LEU A 567 -20.30 -13.69 34.98
CA LEU A 567 -19.39 -14.55 35.78
C LEU A 567 -19.44 -16.03 35.35
N ILE A 568 -19.13 -16.29 34.07
CA ILE A 568 -18.34 -17.47 33.67
C ILE A 568 -17.23 -16.99 32.73
N ILE A 569 -16.35 -16.16 33.30
CA ILE A 569 -14.93 -16.20 33.01
C ILE A 569 -14.45 -17.56 33.54
N PHE A 570 -13.70 -18.34 32.76
CA PHE A 570 -12.37 -18.81 33.21
C PHE A 570 -11.61 -19.77 32.28
N PHE A 571 -12.14 -20.25 31.14
CA PHE A 571 -11.41 -21.32 30.40
C PHE A 571 -11.18 -21.24 28.88
N ILE A 572 -11.58 -20.20 28.14
CA ILE A 572 -11.14 -20.08 26.72
C ILE A 572 -10.47 -18.72 26.43
N ILE A 573 -9.93 -18.08 27.47
CA ILE A 573 -9.12 -16.85 27.38
C ILE A 573 -7.61 -17.20 27.43
N ALA A 574 -7.23 -18.35 26.88
CA ALA A 574 -5.82 -18.77 26.79
C ALA A 574 -5.29 -18.85 25.34
N GLY A 575 -6.06 -18.43 24.33
CA GLY A 575 -5.70 -18.61 22.91
C GLY A 575 -5.57 -17.34 22.04
N LEU A 576 -5.75 -16.13 22.58
CA LEU A 576 -6.10 -14.95 21.77
C LEU A 576 -5.10 -13.78 21.78
N MET A 577 -3.81 -13.98 22.10
CA MET A 577 -2.82 -12.88 22.06
C MET A 577 -1.56 -13.17 21.23
N SER A 578 -1.69 -13.99 20.18
CA SER A 578 -0.56 -14.35 19.32
C SER A 578 -0.91 -14.38 17.82
N PHE A 579 -1.46 -13.30 17.22
CA PHE A 579 -1.75 -13.33 15.77
C PHE A 579 -1.51 -12.05 14.94
N GLU A 580 -1.55 -10.82 15.47
CA GLU A 580 -1.66 -9.65 14.56
C GLU A 580 -0.39 -9.21 13.79
N ASP A 581 0.83 -9.55 14.24
CA ASP A 581 2.07 -9.27 13.49
C ASP A 581 2.35 -10.31 12.36
N SER A 582 1.64 -11.45 12.39
CA SER A 582 1.67 -12.47 11.33
C SER A 582 0.74 -12.09 10.18
N ASP A 583 -0.37 -11.40 10.47
CA ASP A 583 -1.50 -11.32 9.56
C ASP A 583 -1.29 -10.41 8.36
N TYR A 584 -0.37 -9.43 8.42
CA TYR A 584 -0.11 -8.58 7.25
C TYR A 584 0.88 -9.19 6.24
N ILE A 585 1.80 -10.03 6.72
CA ILE A 585 2.68 -10.85 5.88
C ILE A 585 1.89 -12.07 5.39
N SER A 586 1.07 -12.69 6.24
CA SER A 586 0.20 -13.82 5.87
C SER A 586 -0.95 -13.41 4.93
N ALA A 587 -1.54 -12.23 5.05
CA ALA A 587 -2.66 -11.80 4.21
C ALA A 587 -2.30 -11.70 2.72
N ASN A 588 -1.05 -11.38 2.39
CA ASN A 588 -0.55 -11.28 1.01
C ASN A 588 0.26 -12.50 0.54
N ILE A 589 0.44 -13.50 1.41
CA ILE A 589 1.07 -14.78 1.07
C ILE A 589 -0.02 -15.85 0.96
N VAL A 590 0.11 -16.78 0.03
CA VAL A 590 -0.77 -17.95 -0.03
C VAL A 590 -0.52 -18.79 1.22
N PRO A 591 -1.53 -18.97 2.10
CA PRO A 591 -1.35 -19.73 3.33
C PRO A 591 -1.02 -21.19 3.02
N VAL A 592 0.04 -21.69 3.64
CA VAL A 592 0.40 -23.11 3.69
C VAL A 592 0.15 -23.57 5.11
N ILE A 593 -0.87 -24.40 5.30
CA ILE A 593 -1.33 -24.84 6.63
C ILE A 593 -1.46 -26.35 6.67
N ASP A 594 -1.41 -26.95 7.86
CA ASP A 594 -1.65 -28.38 8.01
C ASP A 594 -3.11 -28.69 7.65
N LEU A 595 -3.35 -29.84 6.99
CA LEU A 595 -4.68 -30.30 6.66
C LEU A 595 -5.51 -30.52 7.94
N PRO A 596 -6.55 -29.70 8.22
CA PRO A 596 -7.30 -29.78 9.47
C PRO A 596 -8.02 -31.12 9.63
N ASP A 597 -8.14 -31.66 10.84
CA ASP A 597 -8.71 -33.00 11.05
C ASP A 597 -10.18 -33.12 10.62
N ASN A 598 -10.98 -32.07 10.79
CA ASN A 598 -12.36 -32.04 10.29
C ASN A 598 -12.42 -32.12 8.76
N LEU A 599 -11.54 -31.39 8.07
CA LEU A 599 -11.43 -31.43 6.62
C LEU A 599 -10.84 -32.77 6.16
N ARG A 600 -9.83 -33.29 6.87
CA ARG A 600 -9.22 -34.61 6.64
C ARG A 600 -10.25 -35.72 6.76
N GLN A 601 -11.14 -35.67 7.76
CA GLN A 601 -12.21 -36.66 7.98
C GLN A 601 -13.45 -36.41 7.11
N SER A 602 -13.52 -35.27 6.42
CA SER A 602 -14.64 -35.00 5.52
C SER A 602 -14.75 -36.08 4.44
N GLU A 603 -15.99 -36.42 4.08
CA GLU A 603 -16.27 -37.40 3.03
C GLU A 603 -15.55 -37.02 1.73
N ARG A 604 -15.52 -35.73 1.39
CA ARG A 604 -14.86 -35.19 0.20
C ARG A 604 -13.37 -35.52 0.17
N VAL A 605 -12.62 -35.24 1.24
CA VAL A 605 -11.16 -35.46 1.26
C VAL A 605 -10.81 -36.93 1.34
N GLN A 606 -11.57 -37.73 2.12
CA GLN A 606 -11.36 -39.18 2.16
C GLN A 606 -11.55 -39.81 0.78
N ARG A 607 -12.56 -39.36 0.03
CA ARG A 607 -12.78 -39.81 -1.35
C ARG A 607 -11.64 -39.36 -2.28
N ILE A 608 -11.16 -38.11 -2.17
CA ILE A 608 -10.00 -37.63 -2.94
C ILE A 608 -8.77 -38.51 -2.67
N PHE A 609 -8.48 -38.84 -1.40
CA PHE A 609 -7.33 -39.70 -1.06
C PHE A 609 -7.47 -41.13 -1.59
N ASN A 610 -8.69 -41.69 -1.54
CA ASN A 610 -8.95 -43.03 -2.08
C ASN A 610 -8.81 -43.08 -3.60
N GLU A 611 -9.36 -42.10 -4.32
CA GLU A 611 -9.20 -42.01 -5.78
C GLU A 611 -7.74 -41.69 -6.15
N TYR A 612 -7.04 -40.83 -5.41
CA TYR A 612 -5.62 -40.56 -5.66
C TYR A 612 -4.80 -41.85 -5.56
N LYS A 613 -5.07 -42.66 -4.52
CA LYS A 613 -4.43 -43.96 -4.33
C LYS A 613 -4.74 -44.95 -5.46
N LYS A 614 -5.95 -44.90 -6.00
CA LYS A 614 -6.39 -45.78 -7.10
C LYS A 614 -5.71 -45.43 -8.43
N HIS A 615 -5.52 -44.14 -8.72
CA HIS A 615 -4.84 -43.68 -9.94
C HIS A 615 -3.31 -43.81 -9.84
N PHE A 616 -2.71 -43.45 -8.70
CA PHE A 616 -1.24 -43.28 -8.60
C PHE A 616 -0.53 -44.23 -7.63
N GLY A 617 -1.24 -45.18 -6.98
CA GLY A 617 -0.64 -46.20 -6.12
C GLY A 617 -0.59 -45.85 -4.62
N SER A 618 0.25 -46.56 -3.84
CA SER A 618 0.10 -46.66 -2.37
C SER A 618 0.51 -45.43 -1.54
N SER A 619 1.12 -44.41 -2.14
CA SER A 619 1.53 -43.18 -1.47
C SER A 619 0.36 -42.19 -1.36
N ARG A 620 0.21 -41.56 -0.20
CA ARG A 620 -0.72 -40.44 -0.02
C ARG A 620 -0.23 -39.22 -0.82
N PRO A 621 -1.11 -38.32 -1.26
CA PRO A 621 -0.67 -37.04 -1.80
C PRO A 621 0.13 -36.28 -0.73
N LEU A 622 1.12 -35.52 -1.18
CA LEU A 622 2.04 -34.77 -0.34
C LEU A 622 1.40 -33.48 0.19
N PHE A 623 0.56 -32.84 -0.62
CA PHE A 623 -0.21 -31.67 -0.25
C PHE A 623 -1.51 -31.57 -1.09
N LEU A 624 -2.44 -30.73 -0.65
CA LEU A 624 -3.62 -30.31 -1.38
C LEU A 624 -3.54 -28.81 -1.70
N VAL A 625 -4.04 -28.38 -2.85
CA VAL A 625 -4.22 -26.96 -3.19
C VAL A 625 -5.70 -26.70 -3.39
N ARG A 626 -6.26 -25.67 -2.74
CA ARG A 626 -7.67 -25.25 -2.86
C ARG A 626 -7.74 -23.83 -3.40
N VAL A 627 -8.48 -23.62 -4.48
CA VAL A 627 -8.70 -22.30 -5.09
C VAL A 627 -10.19 -22.09 -5.37
N PRO A 628 -10.83 -21.03 -4.85
CA PRO A 628 -12.25 -20.79 -5.05
C PRO A 628 -12.59 -20.33 -6.47
N GLY A 629 -13.85 -20.51 -6.85
CA GLY A 629 -14.47 -19.78 -7.95
C GLY A 629 -14.86 -18.37 -7.53
N ARG A 630 -15.62 -17.67 -8.38
CA ARG A 630 -16.11 -16.32 -8.09
C ARG A 630 -17.46 -16.04 -8.69
N VAL A 631 -18.13 -15.02 -8.16
CA VAL A 631 -19.16 -14.26 -8.86
C VAL A 631 -18.71 -12.82 -8.99
N ASN A 632 -19.15 -12.16 -10.05
CA ASN A 632 -18.95 -10.73 -10.21
C ASN A 632 -20.25 -10.02 -9.80
N LEU A 633 -20.21 -9.18 -8.77
CA LEU A 633 -21.39 -8.47 -8.30
C LEU A 633 -21.71 -7.33 -9.28
N ILE A 634 -20.69 -6.62 -9.75
CA ILE A 634 -20.84 -5.56 -10.76
C ILE A 634 -19.53 -5.31 -11.51
N GLY A 635 -19.60 -4.90 -12.79
CA GLY A 635 -18.40 -4.66 -13.61
C GLY A 635 -18.09 -5.79 -14.59
N GLU A 636 -19.05 -6.31 -15.36
CA GLU A 636 -18.74 -7.37 -16.33
C GLU A 636 -17.97 -6.82 -17.53
N HIS A 637 -17.00 -7.58 -18.04
CA HIS A 637 -16.27 -7.25 -19.28
C HIS A 637 -15.51 -5.91 -19.31
N ILE A 638 -15.32 -5.25 -18.16
CA ILE A 638 -14.57 -3.97 -18.08
C ILE A 638 -13.15 -4.12 -17.53
N ASP A 639 -12.77 -5.29 -17.01
CA ASP A 639 -11.45 -5.57 -16.45
C ASP A 639 -10.33 -5.44 -17.50
N TYR A 640 -10.52 -6.05 -18.67
CA TYR A 640 -9.63 -5.86 -19.82
C TYR A 640 -9.79 -4.51 -20.50
N CYS A 641 -10.74 -3.68 -20.09
CA CYS A 641 -10.87 -2.29 -20.54
C CYS A 641 -10.18 -1.30 -19.58
N GLY A 642 -9.60 -1.79 -18.48
CA GLY A 642 -8.76 -1.02 -17.55
C GLY A 642 -9.52 -0.42 -16.38
N TYR A 643 -10.79 -0.78 -16.21
CA TYR A 643 -11.65 -0.29 -15.15
C TYR A 643 -11.73 -1.28 -13.98
N SER A 644 -12.03 -0.74 -12.81
CA SER A 644 -12.20 -1.52 -11.60
C SER A 644 -13.46 -2.38 -11.68
N VAL A 645 -13.42 -3.55 -11.04
CA VAL A 645 -14.53 -4.51 -10.95
C VAL A 645 -14.81 -4.85 -9.50
N LEU A 646 -16.01 -5.33 -9.18
CA LEU A 646 -16.41 -5.67 -7.81
C LEU A 646 -16.90 -7.13 -7.70
N PRO A 647 -15.99 -8.12 -7.70
CA PRO A 647 -16.32 -9.52 -7.47
C PRO A 647 -16.23 -9.96 -5.99
N MET A 648 -16.75 -11.15 -5.74
CA MET A 648 -16.48 -11.93 -4.51
C MET A 648 -16.16 -13.39 -4.86
N ALA A 649 -15.30 -14.03 -4.07
CA ALA A 649 -15.05 -15.46 -4.20
C ALA A 649 -16.22 -16.26 -3.62
N VAL A 650 -16.52 -17.43 -4.21
CA VAL A 650 -17.59 -18.32 -3.73
C VAL A 650 -17.03 -19.55 -3.03
N VAL A 651 -17.87 -20.21 -2.24
CA VAL A 651 -17.48 -21.42 -1.49
C VAL A 651 -17.08 -22.58 -2.39
N GLN A 652 -17.65 -22.69 -3.60
CA GLN A 652 -17.25 -23.69 -4.59
C GLN A 652 -15.81 -23.46 -5.06
N ASP A 653 -15.05 -24.54 -5.20
CA ASP A 653 -13.61 -24.51 -5.44
C ASP A 653 -13.10 -25.62 -6.37
N ILE A 654 -11.87 -25.45 -6.83
CA ILE A 654 -11.00 -26.51 -7.35
C ILE A 654 -10.06 -26.95 -6.23
N MET A 655 -9.99 -28.26 -6.00
CA MET A 655 -9.04 -28.89 -5.09
C MET A 655 -8.14 -29.86 -5.86
N MET A 656 -6.83 -29.71 -5.75
CA MET A 656 -5.84 -30.57 -6.38
C MET A 656 -5.07 -31.35 -5.32
N ALA A 657 -5.03 -32.68 -5.42
CA ALA A 657 -4.15 -33.53 -4.63
C ALA A 657 -2.88 -33.82 -5.42
N VAL A 658 -1.71 -33.50 -4.84
CA VAL A 658 -0.44 -33.48 -5.56
C VAL A 658 0.61 -34.31 -4.85
N GLY A 659 1.37 -35.10 -5.60
CA GLY A 659 2.53 -35.83 -5.11
C GLY A 659 3.61 -36.01 -6.17
N PRO A 660 4.80 -36.50 -5.81
CA PRO A 660 5.89 -36.72 -6.75
C PRO A 660 5.53 -37.79 -7.78
N SER A 661 6.11 -37.67 -8.97
CA SER A 661 6.02 -38.66 -10.04
C SER A 661 7.36 -39.39 -10.21
N ASP A 662 7.34 -40.72 -10.07
CA ASP A 662 8.53 -41.58 -10.20
C ASP A 662 8.98 -41.75 -11.67
N SER A 663 8.12 -41.44 -12.63
CA SER A 663 8.40 -41.56 -14.07
C SER A 663 9.14 -40.35 -14.67
N GLY A 664 9.23 -39.24 -13.92
CA GLY A 664 9.70 -37.96 -14.45
C GLY A 664 8.65 -37.22 -15.30
N LEU A 665 7.43 -37.75 -15.43
CA LEU A 665 6.35 -37.19 -16.25
C LEU A 665 5.28 -36.49 -15.41
N LEU A 666 4.47 -35.65 -16.07
CA LEU A 666 3.26 -35.06 -15.49
C LEU A 666 2.08 -36.01 -15.70
N HIS A 667 1.49 -36.53 -14.62
CA HIS A 667 0.28 -37.36 -14.67
C HIS A 667 -0.91 -36.61 -14.09
N LEU A 668 -1.95 -36.40 -14.89
CA LEU A 668 -3.14 -35.65 -14.50
C LEU A 668 -4.37 -36.57 -14.57
N ALA A 669 -4.98 -36.81 -13.42
CA ALA A 669 -6.26 -37.50 -13.29
C ALA A 669 -7.34 -36.52 -12.81
N ASN A 670 -8.60 -36.86 -13.05
CA ASN A 670 -9.75 -36.10 -12.58
C ASN A 670 -10.67 -37.02 -11.78
N PHE A 671 -11.27 -36.48 -10.73
CA PHE A 671 -12.24 -37.19 -9.91
C PHE A 671 -13.52 -37.55 -10.70
N ASP A 672 -13.86 -36.74 -11.70
CA ASP A 672 -14.99 -37.00 -12.59
C ASP A 672 -14.52 -37.72 -13.86
N ASN A 673 -15.04 -38.94 -14.04
CA ASN A 673 -14.69 -39.84 -15.14
C ASN A 673 -15.00 -39.28 -16.54
N GLN A 674 -15.78 -38.20 -16.65
CA GLN A 674 -15.97 -37.53 -17.95
C GLN A 674 -14.70 -36.85 -18.47
N TYR A 675 -13.74 -36.58 -17.58
CA TYR A 675 -12.44 -35.99 -17.91
C TYR A 675 -11.37 -37.08 -17.92
N PRO A 676 -10.87 -37.50 -19.11
CA PRO A 676 -9.92 -38.61 -19.19
C PRO A 676 -8.57 -38.23 -18.59
N GLU A 677 -7.90 -39.25 -18.03
CA GLU A 677 -6.53 -39.16 -17.53
C GLU A 677 -5.54 -38.89 -18.67
N VAL A 678 -4.50 -38.11 -18.37
CA VAL A 678 -3.46 -37.76 -19.34
C VAL A 678 -2.08 -37.79 -18.70
N THR A 679 -1.10 -38.26 -19.47
CA THR A 679 0.33 -38.23 -19.13
C THR A 679 1.04 -37.36 -20.16
N ILE A 680 1.88 -36.42 -19.70
CA ILE A 680 2.45 -35.36 -20.52
C ILE A 680 3.95 -35.22 -20.23
N GLU A 681 4.74 -35.17 -21.29
CA GLU A 681 6.15 -34.74 -21.28
C GLU A 681 6.23 -33.22 -21.47
N GLU A 682 7.14 -32.53 -20.77
CA GLU A 682 7.23 -31.06 -20.85
C GLU A 682 7.52 -30.56 -22.27
N SER A 683 8.34 -31.30 -23.03
CA SER A 683 8.66 -31.00 -24.42
C SER A 683 7.44 -31.05 -25.35
N ASP A 684 6.37 -31.73 -24.94
CA ASP A 684 5.19 -31.98 -25.75
C ASP A 684 4.04 -31.01 -25.42
N ILE A 685 4.29 -29.99 -24.59
CA ILE A 685 3.28 -29.00 -24.21
C ILE A 685 3.02 -28.06 -25.40
N GLU A 686 1.92 -28.36 -26.10
CA GLU A 686 1.33 -27.49 -27.12
C GLU A 686 -0.12 -27.14 -26.75
N PHE A 687 -0.58 -25.95 -27.17
CA PHE A 687 -1.96 -25.50 -26.96
C PHE A 687 -2.76 -25.57 -28.27
N PRO A 688 -3.57 -26.63 -28.48
CA PRO A 688 -4.29 -26.83 -29.73
C PRO A 688 -5.57 -25.99 -29.79
N LYS A 689 -6.10 -25.81 -31.01
CA LYS A 689 -7.41 -25.16 -31.25
C LYS A 689 -8.58 -25.83 -30.53
N SER A 690 -8.52 -27.15 -30.34
CA SER A 690 -9.53 -27.91 -29.60
C SER A 690 -9.13 -28.03 -28.14
N ILE A 691 -9.79 -27.26 -27.28
CA ILE A 691 -9.44 -27.18 -25.86
C ILE A 691 -9.98 -28.38 -25.08
N LYS A 692 -9.12 -29.00 -24.27
CA LYS A 692 -9.44 -30.05 -23.30
C LYS A 692 -9.21 -29.53 -21.89
N TRP A 693 -9.81 -30.19 -20.90
CA TRP A 693 -9.77 -29.76 -19.50
C TRP A 693 -8.35 -29.54 -18.95
N TYR A 694 -7.40 -30.41 -19.31
CA TYR A 694 -6.03 -30.35 -18.81
C TYR A 694 -5.20 -29.21 -19.42
N HIS A 695 -5.62 -28.60 -20.54
CA HIS A 695 -4.91 -27.44 -21.08
C HIS A 695 -4.96 -26.24 -20.13
N TYR A 696 -6.02 -26.10 -19.31
CA TYR A 696 -6.06 -25.10 -18.25
C TYR A 696 -5.01 -25.37 -17.16
N PHE A 697 -4.78 -26.64 -16.83
CA PHE A 697 -3.67 -27.02 -15.96
C PHE A 697 -2.34 -26.63 -16.62
N LEU A 698 -2.13 -26.98 -17.89
CA LEU A 698 -0.90 -26.65 -18.61
C LEU A 698 -0.63 -25.14 -18.66
N CYS A 699 -1.65 -24.28 -18.66
CA CYS A 699 -1.47 -22.83 -18.55
C CYS A 699 -0.76 -22.43 -17.25
N GLY A 700 -1.22 -22.94 -16.11
CA GLY A 700 -0.61 -22.65 -14.81
C GLY A 700 0.80 -23.23 -14.69
N TYR A 701 0.96 -24.48 -15.11
CA TYR A 701 2.23 -25.20 -15.15
C TYR A 701 3.28 -24.45 -16.00
N LYS A 702 2.95 -24.17 -17.26
CA LYS A 702 3.86 -23.50 -18.20
C LYS A 702 4.22 -22.10 -17.73
N GLY A 703 3.27 -21.37 -17.13
CA GLY A 703 3.54 -20.06 -16.53
C GLY A 703 4.61 -20.09 -15.44
N ILE A 704 4.63 -21.12 -14.59
CA ILE A 704 5.68 -21.31 -13.57
C ILE A 704 6.99 -21.77 -14.20
N VAL A 705 6.95 -22.73 -15.12
CA VAL A 705 8.13 -23.23 -15.83
C VAL A 705 8.86 -22.09 -16.56
N ASP A 706 8.13 -21.28 -17.33
CA ASP A 706 8.66 -20.14 -18.08
C ASP A 706 9.28 -19.08 -17.16
N LYS A 707 8.75 -18.90 -15.95
CA LYS A 707 9.21 -17.87 -15.01
C LYS A 707 10.37 -18.33 -14.13
N TYR A 708 10.37 -19.58 -13.68
CA TYR A 708 11.26 -20.07 -12.62
C TYR A 708 12.22 -21.18 -13.06
N CYS A 709 11.95 -21.89 -14.17
CA CYS A 709 12.66 -23.12 -14.53
C CYS A 709 13.51 -23.00 -15.80
N ILE A 710 13.93 -21.79 -16.20
CA ILE A 710 14.67 -21.55 -17.47
C ILE A 710 15.96 -22.39 -17.56
N ASP A 711 16.67 -22.58 -16.44
CA ASP A 711 17.91 -23.37 -16.34
C ASP A 711 17.86 -24.42 -15.20
N GLY A 712 16.66 -24.74 -14.70
CA GLY A 712 16.45 -25.57 -13.49
C GLY A 712 15.68 -26.87 -13.78
N PRO A 713 15.61 -27.79 -12.80
CA PRO A 713 14.83 -29.02 -12.95
C PRO A 713 13.33 -28.67 -13.11
N VAL A 714 12.72 -29.25 -14.13
CA VAL A 714 11.29 -29.13 -14.38
C VAL A 714 10.52 -30.06 -13.41
N PRO A 715 9.45 -29.59 -12.74
CA PRO A 715 8.70 -30.43 -11.82
C PRO A 715 7.94 -31.55 -12.54
N SER A 716 8.14 -32.78 -12.10
CA SER A 716 7.29 -33.94 -12.40
C SER A 716 6.34 -34.20 -11.22
N MET A 717 5.07 -34.46 -11.51
CA MET A 717 4.07 -34.61 -10.44
C MET A 717 2.86 -35.45 -10.88
N ASN A 718 2.28 -36.15 -9.91
CA ASN A 718 0.98 -36.79 -9.98
C ASN A 718 -0.07 -35.82 -9.41
N VAL A 719 -1.11 -35.53 -10.18
CA VAL A 719 -2.17 -34.59 -9.77
C VAL A 719 -3.54 -35.22 -9.97
N LEU A 720 -4.33 -35.29 -8.90
CA LEU A 720 -5.77 -35.58 -8.99
C LEU A 720 -6.55 -34.28 -8.78
N VAL A 721 -7.37 -33.90 -9.75
CA VAL A 721 -8.23 -32.71 -9.66
C VAL A 721 -9.65 -33.07 -9.25
N HIS A 722 -10.21 -32.33 -8.29
CA HIS A 722 -11.62 -32.40 -7.92
C HIS A 722 -12.23 -30.99 -7.81
N GLY A 723 -13.23 -30.69 -8.64
CA GLY A 723 -13.92 -29.40 -8.66
C GLY A 723 -15.37 -29.48 -8.19
N THR A 724 -15.79 -28.50 -7.38
CA THR A 724 -17.21 -28.29 -7.02
C THR A 724 -17.83 -27.10 -7.74
N ILE A 725 -17.02 -26.31 -8.45
CA ILE A 725 -17.49 -25.26 -9.33
C ILE A 725 -18.12 -25.93 -10.56
N PRO A 726 -19.40 -25.67 -10.87
CA PRO A 726 -20.01 -26.15 -12.11
C PRO A 726 -19.15 -25.73 -13.31
N ALA A 727 -18.75 -26.68 -14.15
CA ALA A 727 -17.89 -26.36 -15.29
C ALA A 727 -18.64 -25.49 -16.31
N ALA A 728 -17.93 -24.56 -16.95
CA ALA A 728 -18.47 -23.70 -18.02
C ALA A 728 -19.75 -22.93 -17.60
N SER A 729 -19.78 -22.46 -16.36
CA SER A 729 -20.93 -21.84 -15.69
C SER A 729 -20.82 -20.32 -15.48
N GLY A 730 -19.72 -19.70 -15.87
CA GLY A 730 -19.44 -18.30 -15.52
C GLY A 730 -18.88 -18.09 -14.10
N LEU A 731 -18.68 -19.15 -13.33
CA LEU A 731 -18.12 -19.09 -11.95
C LEU A 731 -16.59 -19.25 -11.87
N SER A 732 -15.89 -19.09 -13.00
CA SER A 732 -14.43 -19.08 -13.06
C SER A 732 -13.73 -20.42 -12.71
N SER A 733 -14.33 -21.56 -13.12
CA SER A 733 -13.71 -22.87 -12.93
C SER A 733 -12.37 -23.01 -13.66
N SER A 734 -12.20 -22.34 -14.82
CA SER A 734 -10.96 -22.37 -15.61
C SER A 734 -9.83 -21.62 -14.90
N SER A 735 -10.06 -20.39 -14.45
CA SER A 735 -9.02 -19.59 -13.81
C SER A 735 -8.66 -20.13 -12.43
N ALA A 736 -9.62 -20.69 -11.69
CA ALA A 736 -9.34 -21.44 -10.46
C ALA A 736 -8.40 -22.65 -10.74
N MET A 737 -8.62 -23.38 -11.84
CA MET A 737 -7.73 -24.46 -12.29
C MET A 737 -6.33 -23.93 -12.65
N VAL A 738 -6.22 -22.81 -13.36
CA VAL A 738 -4.92 -22.20 -13.71
C VAL A 738 -4.15 -21.79 -12.44
N CYS A 739 -4.81 -21.10 -11.50
CA CYS A 739 -4.21 -20.71 -10.23
C CYS A 739 -3.80 -21.92 -9.38
N ALA A 740 -4.65 -22.94 -9.27
CA ALA A 740 -4.34 -24.16 -8.53
C ALA A 740 -3.15 -24.91 -9.15
N SER A 741 -3.07 -24.96 -10.48
CA SER A 741 -1.94 -25.55 -11.19
C SER A 741 -0.64 -24.78 -10.98
N ALA A 742 -0.67 -23.44 -11.04
CA ALA A 742 0.51 -22.62 -10.79
C ALA A 742 1.05 -22.83 -9.35
N LEU A 743 0.16 -22.86 -8.35
CA LEU A 743 0.56 -23.16 -6.98
C LEU A 743 1.13 -24.57 -6.84
N SER A 744 0.46 -25.58 -7.41
CA SER A 744 0.93 -26.97 -7.40
C SER A 744 2.32 -27.10 -7.99
N THR A 745 2.54 -26.47 -9.15
CA THR A 745 3.81 -26.50 -9.86
C THR A 745 4.92 -25.80 -9.08
N LEU A 746 4.64 -24.63 -8.51
CA LEU A 746 5.61 -23.88 -7.72
C LEU A 746 6.04 -24.64 -6.47
N ILE A 747 5.10 -25.28 -5.76
CA ILE A 747 5.41 -26.07 -4.56
C ILE A 747 6.25 -27.29 -4.92
N SER A 748 5.86 -28.04 -5.97
CA SER A 748 6.61 -29.20 -6.44
C SER A 748 8.03 -28.80 -6.89
N TYR A 749 8.17 -27.65 -7.58
CA TYR A 749 9.48 -27.09 -7.93
C TYR A 749 10.32 -26.81 -6.68
N HIS A 750 9.78 -26.09 -5.69
CA HIS A 750 10.51 -25.78 -4.47
C HIS A 750 10.91 -27.04 -3.72
N GLN A 751 10.04 -28.03 -3.57
CA GLN A 751 10.36 -29.30 -2.92
C GLN A 751 11.51 -30.07 -3.60
N SER A 752 11.67 -29.92 -4.92
CA SER A 752 12.77 -30.55 -5.65
C SER A 752 14.15 -29.90 -5.41
N ILE A 753 14.20 -28.65 -4.92
CA ILE A 753 15.44 -27.87 -4.77
C ILE A 753 15.74 -27.47 -3.30
N PHE A 754 14.73 -27.18 -2.48
CA PHE A 754 14.86 -26.74 -1.09
C PHE A 754 13.70 -27.23 -0.21
N LYS A 755 13.97 -27.52 1.07
CA LYS A 755 12.88 -27.73 2.07
C LYS A 755 12.07 -26.43 2.21
N ILE A 756 10.75 -26.53 2.02
CA ILE A 756 9.77 -25.43 1.96
C ILE A 756 10.03 -24.35 3.02
N SER A 757 10.40 -23.14 2.59
CA SER A 757 10.49 -21.95 3.45
C SER A 757 10.36 -20.62 2.68
N THR A 758 10.00 -20.65 1.40
CA THR A 758 9.85 -19.44 0.58
C THR A 758 8.39 -18.96 0.57
N PRO A 759 8.12 -17.71 0.97
CA PRO A 759 6.81 -17.07 0.81
C PRO A 759 6.29 -17.11 -0.63
N ILE A 760 5.00 -17.42 -0.82
CA ILE A 760 4.32 -17.40 -2.14
C ILE A 760 3.42 -16.16 -2.21
N PRO A 761 3.80 -15.06 -2.89
CA PRO A 761 2.97 -13.85 -2.93
C PRO A 761 1.69 -14.06 -3.76
N LYS A 762 0.52 -13.78 -3.19
CA LYS A 762 -0.79 -13.93 -3.85
C LYS A 762 -0.88 -13.11 -5.15
N LEU A 763 -0.37 -11.88 -5.12
CA LEU A 763 -0.42 -10.94 -6.25
C LEU A 763 0.39 -11.43 -7.45
N ASP A 764 1.58 -11.97 -7.19
CA ASP A 764 2.48 -12.47 -8.24
C ASP A 764 1.86 -13.67 -8.97
N ILE A 765 1.21 -14.55 -8.22
CA ILE A 765 0.49 -15.71 -8.77
C ILE A 765 -0.72 -15.25 -9.57
N ALA A 766 -1.52 -14.30 -9.07
CA ALA A 766 -2.65 -13.76 -9.80
C ALA A 766 -2.22 -13.17 -11.16
N LEU A 767 -1.20 -12.30 -11.17
CA LEU A 767 -0.67 -11.68 -12.39
C LEU A 767 -0.07 -12.70 -13.38
N LEU A 768 0.62 -13.72 -12.86
CA LEU A 768 1.16 -14.81 -13.66
C LEU A 768 0.04 -15.60 -14.33
N CYS A 769 -0.98 -16.00 -13.56
CA CYS A 769 -2.10 -16.78 -14.06
C CYS A 769 -2.93 -16.00 -15.08
N THR A 770 -3.10 -14.69 -14.89
CA THR A 770 -3.76 -13.82 -15.88
C THR A 770 -3.05 -13.86 -17.23
N LYS A 771 -1.72 -13.87 -17.24
CA LYS A 771 -0.95 -13.98 -18.49
C LYS A 771 -0.97 -15.39 -19.05
N SER A 772 -0.75 -16.39 -18.22
CA SER A 772 -0.58 -17.77 -18.68
C SER A 772 -1.89 -18.41 -19.13
N GLU A 773 -3.04 -18.01 -18.58
CA GLU A 773 -4.34 -18.46 -19.10
C GLU A 773 -4.54 -18.03 -20.56
N ARG A 774 -3.90 -16.96 -21.04
CA ARG A 774 -3.98 -16.56 -22.45
C ARG A 774 -3.33 -17.54 -23.42
N TYR A 775 -2.56 -18.51 -22.94
CA TYR A 775 -2.07 -19.64 -23.75
C TYR A 775 -3.23 -20.47 -24.30
N ILE A 776 -4.38 -20.49 -23.62
CA ILE A 776 -5.60 -21.16 -24.09
C ILE A 776 -6.26 -20.44 -25.28
N GLY A 777 -5.80 -19.24 -25.63
CA GLY A 777 -6.33 -18.44 -26.74
C GLY A 777 -7.31 -17.33 -26.35
N THR A 778 -7.71 -17.21 -25.08
CA THR A 778 -8.60 -16.13 -24.61
C THR A 778 -7.84 -14.87 -24.19
N ASP A 779 -8.37 -13.68 -24.50
CA ASP A 779 -7.84 -12.39 -24.02
C ASP A 779 -8.48 -11.95 -22.69
N SER A 780 -8.25 -12.71 -21.62
CA SER A 780 -8.78 -12.40 -20.26
C SER A 780 -8.14 -11.15 -19.63
N GLY A 781 -8.93 -10.41 -18.82
CA GLY A 781 -8.52 -9.14 -18.21
C GLY A 781 -7.81 -9.24 -16.86
N GLY A 782 -8.18 -10.22 -16.02
CA GLY A 782 -7.44 -10.58 -14.81
C GLY A 782 -8.28 -10.65 -13.53
N MET A 783 -9.57 -10.28 -13.59
CA MET A 783 -10.48 -10.30 -12.44
C MET A 783 -10.53 -11.68 -11.78
N ASP A 784 -10.71 -12.71 -12.60
CA ASP A 784 -10.95 -14.09 -12.19
C ASP A 784 -9.83 -14.64 -11.30
N GLN A 785 -8.58 -14.42 -11.72
CA GLN A 785 -7.38 -14.86 -11.04
C GLN A 785 -7.11 -13.99 -9.80
N ALA A 786 -7.35 -12.68 -9.92
CA ALA A 786 -7.16 -11.75 -8.81
C ALA A 786 -8.07 -12.08 -7.63
N ILE A 787 -9.37 -12.26 -7.85
CA ILE A 787 -10.29 -12.60 -6.75
C ILE A 787 -10.03 -13.99 -6.19
N ALA A 788 -9.69 -14.98 -7.03
CA ALA A 788 -9.37 -16.33 -6.58
C ALA A 788 -8.17 -16.37 -5.60
N MET A 789 -7.22 -15.44 -5.77
CA MET A 789 -6.04 -15.33 -4.91
C MET A 789 -6.23 -14.36 -3.73
N LEU A 790 -6.83 -13.20 -3.96
CA LEU A 790 -6.83 -12.05 -3.05
C LEU A 790 -8.11 -11.93 -2.21
N ALA A 791 -9.10 -12.79 -2.41
CA ALA A 791 -10.32 -12.79 -1.62
C ALA A 791 -10.05 -13.02 -0.12
N GLU A 792 -10.84 -12.34 0.70
CA GLU A 792 -10.89 -12.50 2.14
C GLU A 792 -12.30 -12.89 2.53
N GLU A 793 -12.41 -13.89 3.40
CA GLU A 793 -13.69 -14.40 3.87
C GLU A 793 -14.52 -13.28 4.50
N GLY A 794 -15.80 -13.22 4.16
CA GLY A 794 -16.74 -12.20 4.64
C GLY A 794 -16.76 -10.89 3.85
N SER A 795 -15.86 -10.67 2.87
CA SER A 795 -15.81 -9.41 2.10
C SER A 795 -15.81 -9.61 0.59
N ALA A 796 -16.48 -8.71 -0.14
CA ALA A 796 -16.24 -8.53 -1.56
C ALA A 796 -14.98 -7.68 -1.78
N LYS A 797 -14.48 -7.58 -3.02
CA LYS A 797 -13.29 -6.78 -3.34
C LYS A 797 -13.57 -5.84 -4.50
N ILE A 798 -13.17 -4.57 -4.36
CA ILE A 798 -12.89 -3.72 -5.52
C ILE A 798 -11.49 -4.08 -6.02
N ILE A 799 -11.39 -4.48 -7.28
CA ILE A 799 -10.13 -4.84 -7.92
C ILE A 799 -9.80 -3.80 -8.99
N ASP A 800 -8.69 -3.10 -8.79
CA ASP A 800 -8.12 -2.15 -9.74
C ASP A 800 -7.00 -2.84 -10.53
N PHE A 801 -6.93 -2.64 -11.85
CA PHE A 801 -5.90 -3.24 -12.71
C PHE A 801 -4.80 -2.25 -13.12
N ILE A 802 -5.06 -0.94 -13.02
CA ILE A 802 -4.20 0.14 -13.47
C ILE A 802 -4.05 1.18 -12.34
N PRO A 803 -2.85 1.75 -12.12
CA PRO A 803 -1.57 1.45 -12.78
C PRO A 803 -0.92 0.13 -12.35
N GLN A 804 -1.44 -0.49 -11.28
CA GLN A 804 -0.99 -1.77 -10.76
C GLN A 804 -2.19 -2.53 -10.20
N LEU A 805 -2.10 -3.87 -10.17
CA LEU A 805 -3.16 -4.71 -9.59
C LEU A 805 -3.27 -4.44 -8.08
N ASN A 806 -4.44 -4.04 -7.63
CA ASN A 806 -4.76 -3.75 -6.23
C ASN A 806 -6.16 -4.27 -5.90
N ALA A 807 -6.36 -4.80 -4.70
CA ALA A 807 -7.65 -5.28 -4.22
C ALA A 807 -7.98 -4.67 -2.86
N THR A 808 -9.16 -4.09 -2.72
CA THR A 808 -9.63 -3.44 -1.48
C THR A 808 -10.95 -4.03 -1.03
N ASN A 809 -11.10 -4.27 0.27
CA ASN A 809 -12.31 -4.87 0.83
C ASN A 809 -13.51 -3.93 0.65
N VAL A 810 -14.65 -4.53 0.35
CA VAL A 810 -15.96 -3.88 0.38
C VAL A 810 -16.85 -4.70 1.29
N ASP A 811 -17.34 -4.04 2.33
CA ASP A 811 -18.32 -4.61 3.25
C ASP A 811 -19.69 -4.56 2.57
N LEU A 812 -20.28 -5.73 2.34
CA LEU A 812 -21.63 -5.83 1.79
C LEU A 812 -22.67 -5.54 2.89
N PRO A 813 -23.88 -5.06 2.55
CA PRO A 813 -24.91 -4.80 3.56
C PRO A 813 -25.26 -6.03 4.39
N GLU A 814 -25.67 -5.81 5.64
CA GLU A 814 -26.21 -6.85 6.52
C GLU A 814 -27.69 -7.12 6.20
N GLY A 815 -28.22 -8.27 6.64
CA GLY A 815 -29.63 -8.63 6.46
C GLY A 815 -30.00 -9.10 5.04
N VAL A 816 -28.99 -9.39 4.21
CA VAL A 816 -29.15 -9.91 2.85
C VAL A 816 -28.26 -11.12 2.61
N CYS A 817 -28.62 -11.91 1.61
CA CYS A 817 -27.87 -13.08 1.17
C CYS A 817 -27.78 -13.13 -0.36
N TRP A 818 -26.79 -13.91 -0.84
CA TRP A 818 -26.51 -14.03 -2.26
C TRP A 818 -26.80 -15.45 -2.73
N PHE A 819 -27.50 -15.54 -3.86
CA PHE A 819 -27.78 -16.81 -4.52
C PHE A 819 -27.15 -16.86 -5.91
N VAL A 820 -26.60 -18.02 -6.24
CA VAL A 820 -26.06 -18.31 -7.56
C VAL A 820 -26.86 -19.42 -8.19
N ALA A 821 -27.44 -19.16 -9.36
CA ALA A 821 -28.31 -20.09 -10.05
C ALA A 821 -27.83 -20.34 -11.49
N HIS A 822 -27.76 -21.59 -11.94
CA HIS A 822 -27.32 -21.95 -13.29
C HIS A 822 -28.52 -22.16 -14.23
N CYS A 823 -28.57 -21.43 -15.35
CA CYS A 823 -29.71 -21.41 -16.30
C CYS A 823 -29.88 -22.69 -17.13
N GLY A 824 -28.94 -23.64 -17.00
CA GLY A 824 -28.99 -24.94 -17.67
C GLY A 824 -28.17 -25.00 -18.97
N VAL A 825 -27.79 -23.85 -19.51
CA VAL A 825 -26.91 -23.72 -20.68
C VAL A 825 -25.48 -23.46 -20.21
N SER A 826 -24.53 -24.33 -20.56
CA SER A 826 -23.11 -24.12 -20.24
C SER A 826 -22.37 -23.55 -21.45
N MET A 827 -21.48 -22.59 -21.22
CA MET A 827 -20.73 -21.92 -22.27
C MET A 827 -19.22 -21.93 -21.98
N GLN A 828 -18.44 -22.51 -22.89
CA GLN A 828 -16.99 -22.51 -22.78
C GLN A 828 -16.41 -21.23 -23.40
N LYS A 829 -15.96 -20.32 -22.53
CA LYS A 829 -15.36 -19.02 -22.88
C LYS A 829 -14.30 -19.11 -23.98
N ALA A 830 -13.41 -20.10 -23.90
CA ALA A 830 -12.27 -20.25 -24.79
C ALA A 830 -12.58 -21.01 -26.08
N ALA A 831 -13.72 -21.70 -26.15
CA ALA A 831 -14.11 -22.51 -27.30
C ALA A 831 -14.97 -21.75 -28.32
N THR A 832 -15.32 -20.49 -28.05
CA THR A 832 -16.21 -19.68 -28.89
C THR A 832 -15.57 -18.33 -29.25
N ALA A 833 -15.91 -17.80 -30.43
CA ALA A 833 -15.38 -16.52 -30.89
C ALA A 833 -15.93 -15.31 -30.10
N HIS A 834 -17.07 -15.47 -29.41
CA HIS A 834 -17.83 -14.37 -28.82
C HIS A 834 -17.00 -13.50 -27.88
N TYR A 835 -16.30 -14.12 -26.93
CA TYR A 835 -15.54 -13.37 -25.91
C TYR A 835 -14.42 -12.52 -26.53
N ASN A 836 -13.56 -13.13 -27.36
CA ASN A 836 -12.47 -12.40 -28.01
C ASN A 836 -12.97 -11.35 -29.01
N THR A 837 -14.13 -11.60 -29.64
CA THR A 837 -14.80 -10.59 -30.48
C THR A 837 -15.16 -9.36 -29.65
N ARG A 838 -15.73 -9.52 -28.45
CA ARG A 838 -16.05 -8.40 -27.56
C ARG A 838 -14.81 -7.65 -27.10
N VAL A 839 -13.73 -8.36 -26.77
CA VAL A 839 -12.43 -7.74 -26.47
C VAL A 839 -11.96 -6.90 -27.67
N ALA A 840 -11.97 -7.47 -28.88
CA ALA A 840 -11.57 -6.77 -30.10
C ALA A 840 -12.42 -5.51 -30.35
N GLU A 841 -13.75 -5.60 -30.26
CA GLU A 841 -14.66 -4.47 -30.43
C GLU A 841 -14.35 -3.33 -29.44
N THR A 842 -14.07 -3.63 -28.16
CA THR A 842 -13.73 -2.60 -27.16
C THR A 842 -12.39 -1.91 -27.45
N ARG A 843 -11.40 -2.65 -27.97
CA ARG A 843 -10.09 -2.10 -28.36
C ARG A 843 -10.17 -1.28 -29.63
N LEU A 844 -10.98 -1.72 -30.60
CA LEU A 844 -11.29 -0.96 -31.81
C LEU A 844 -12.05 0.33 -31.47
N ALA A 845 -13.02 0.27 -30.55
CA ALA A 845 -13.74 1.44 -30.09
C ALA A 845 -12.78 2.45 -29.43
N ALA A 846 -11.88 2.00 -28.56
CA ALA A 846 -10.84 2.86 -27.99
C ALA A 846 -9.98 3.53 -29.07
N ALA A 847 -9.58 2.77 -30.10
CA ALA A 847 -8.76 3.30 -31.19
C ALA A 847 -9.48 4.35 -32.03
N VAL A 848 -10.75 4.07 -32.39
CA VAL A 848 -11.57 4.99 -33.17
C VAL A 848 -11.88 6.26 -32.38
N ILE A 849 -12.24 6.14 -31.10
CA ILE A 849 -12.47 7.30 -30.21
C ILE A 849 -11.20 8.14 -30.12
N ALA A 850 -10.05 7.52 -29.81
CA ALA A 850 -8.79 8.24 -29.69
C ALA A 850 -8.40 8.98 -30.97
N ARG A 851 -8.65 8.37 -32.13
CA ARG A 851 -8.38 8.96 -33.45
C ARG A 851 -9.29 10.16 -33.72
N ARG A 852 -10.59 10.04 -33.45
CA ARG A 852 -11.57 11.13 -33.65
C ARG A 852 -11.36 12.28 -32.68
N CYS A 853 -11.04 11.98 -31.42
CA CYS A 853 -10.73 12.97 -30.38
C CYS A 853 -9.30 13.52 -30.47
N LYS A 854 -8.47 13.06 -31.41
CA LYS A 854 -7.07 13.48 -31.59
C LYS A 854 -6.23 13.34 -30.31
N ILE A 855 -6.42 12.24 -29.57
CA ILE A 855 -5.71 11.97 -28.33
C ILE A 855 -4.22 11.74 -28.61
N ALA A 856 -3.38 12.63 -28.10
CA ALA A 856 -1.93 12.56 -28.29
C ALA A 856 -1.31 11.38 -27.52
N GLY A 857 -0.51 10.56 -28.21
CA GLY A 857 0.25 9.47 -27.59
C GLY A 857 -0.55 8.19 -27.31
N TYR A 858 -1.79 8.09 -27.81
CA TYR A 858 -2.55 6.84 -27.85
C TYR A 858 -1.87 5.82 -28.78
N LYS A 859 -1.78 4.55 -28.36
CA LYS A 859 -1.24 3.44 -29.16
C LYS A 859 -2.38 2.52 -29.59
N LEU A 860 -2.35 2.03 -30.83
CA LEU A 860 -3.31 1.03 -31.29
C LEU A 860 -3.26 -0.19 -30.36
N GLY A 861 -4.44 -0.59 -29.87
CA GLY A 861 -4.58 -1.64 -28.86
C GLY A 861 -4.67 -1.15 -27.42
N ASP A 862 -4.51 0.15 -27.14
CA ASP A 862 -4.75 0.72 -25.80
C ASP A 862 -6.23 0.58 -25.38
N GLN A 863 -6.46 0.68 -24.06
CA GLN A 863 -7.74 0.42 -23.41
C GLN A 863 -8.67 1.64 -23.38
N LEU A 864 -9.98 1.42 -23.24
CA LEU A 864 -10.98 2.49 -23.09
C LEU A 864 -10.72 3.39 -21.88
N TRP A 865 -10.13 2.85 -20.81
CA TRP A 865 -9.66 3.63 -19.66
C TRP A 865 -8.64 4.71 -20.05
N VAL A 866 -7.65 4.36 -20.89
CA VAL A 866 -6.61 5.31 -21.33
C VAL A 866 -7.23 6.48 -22.10
N VAL A 867 -8.23 6.17 -22.92
CA VAL A 867 -8.97 7.14 -23.72
C VAL A 867 -9.75 8.11 -22.84
N GLN A 868 -10.50 7.61 -21.87
CA GLN A 868 -11.26 8.44 -20.94
C GLN A 868 -10.34 9.36 -20.13
N GLN A 869 -9.26 8.82 -19.57
CA GLN A 869 -8.28 9.61 -18.80
C GLN A 869 -7.62 10.70 -19.64
N ALA A 870 -7.28 10.40 -20.90
CA ALA A 870 -6.64 11.37 -21.79
C ALA A 870 -7.62 12.42 -22.36
N SER A 871 -8.92 12.11 -22.42
CA SER A 871 -9.95 13.06 -22.84
C SER A 871 -10.31 14.11 -21.77
N ALA A 872 -9.95 13.86 -20.51
CA ALA A 872 -10.35 14.65 -19.33
C ALA A 872 -11.87 14.76 -19.09
N ILE A 873 -12.68 13.94 -19.78
CA ILE A 873 -14.13 13.85 -19.54
C ILE A 873 -14.36 12.98 -18.30
N PRO A 874 -15.14 13.44 -17.29
CA PRO A 874 -15.51 12.62 -16.14
C PRO A 874 -16.22 11.32 -16.56
N LEU A 875 -15.96 10.22 -15.85
CA LEU A 875 -16.54 8.91 -16.19
C LEU A 875 -18.07 8.94 -16.26
N ALA A 876 -18.72 9.66 -15.34
CA ALA A 876 -20.17 9.82 -15.30
C ALA A 876 -20.76 10.48 -16.56
N GLU A 877 -19.96 11.28 -17.28
CA GLU A 877 -20.39 12.03 -18.46
C GLU A 877 -20.01 11.31 -19.78
N MET A 878 -19.21 10.24 -19.70
CA MET A 878 -18.69 9.55 -20.89
C MET A 878 -19.81 8.99 -21.77
N GLY A 879 -20.87 8.46 -21.17
CA GLY A 879 -22.00 7.88 -21.92
C GLY A 879 -22.69 8.90 -22.83
N GLU A 880 -22.93 10.12 -22.32
CA GLU A 880 -23.55 11.21 -23.06
C GLU A 880 -22.64 11.73 -24.18
N HIS A 881 -21.35 11.92 -23.87
CA HIS A 881 -20.38 12.39 -24.83
C HIS A 881 -20.09 11.39 -25.95
N LEU A 882 -20.25 10.09 -25.69
CA LEU A 882 -19.93 9.05 -26.66
C LEU A 882 -20.72 9.19 -27.97
N ALA A 883 -21.98 9.61 -27.90
CA ALA A 883 -22.83 9.79 -29.09
C ALA A 883 -22.33 10.91 -30.03
N SER A 884 -21.58 11.87 -29.50
CA SER A 884 -20.93 12.92 -30.30
C SER A 884 -19.63 12.46 -30.96
N ILE A 885 -19.06 11.34 -30.51
CA ILE A 885 -17.75 10.84 -30.93
C ILE A 885 -17.92 9.65 -31.88
N LEU A 886 -18.72 8.68 -31.47
CA LEU A 886 -19.14 7.52 -32.26
C LEU A 886 -20.57 7.75 -32.72
N ASP A 887 -20.88 7.31 -33.93
CA ASP A 887 -22.20 7.50 -34.53
C ASP A 887 -23.21 6.61 -33.80
N SER A 888 -24.11 7.22 -33.02
CA SER A 888 -25.08 6.51 -32.18
C SER A 888 -26.19 5.82 -32.96
N GLU A 889 -26.47 6.29 -34.18
CA GLU A 889 -27.46 5.68 -35.08
C GLU A 889 -26.87 4.53 -35.89
N LYS A 890 -25.54 4.37 -35.86
CA LYS A 890 -24.83 3.35 -36.62
C LYS A 890 -24.75 2.05 -35.82
N GLU A 891 -25.39 1.02 -36.35
CA GLU A 891 -25.37 -0.30 -35.72
C GLU A 891 -23.98 -0.98 -35.84
N PHE A 892 -23.35 -0.89 -37.01
CA PHE A 892 -22.06 -1.53 -37.29
C PHE A 892 -21.09 -0.60 -37.99
N TYR A 893 -19.82 -0.69 -37.62
CA TYR A 893 -18.69 -0.18 -38.39
C TYR A 893 -18.11 -1.31 -39.21
N THR A 894 -17.97 -1.13 -40.52
CA THR A 894 -17.32 -2.14 -41.36
C THR A 894 -15.81 -2.10 -41.17
N LYS A 895 -15.14 -3.22 -41.40
CA LYS A 895 -13.67 -3.32 -41.37
C LYS A 895 -12.99 -2.27 -42.25
N SER A 896 -13.53 -2.05 -43.45
CA SER A 896 -13.01 -1.04 -44.38
C SER A 896 -13.11 0.39 -43.81
N GLU A 897 -14.23 0.72 -43.17
CA GLU A 897 -14.41 2.01 -42.52
C GLU A 897 -13.45 2.21 -41.35
N ILE A 898 -13.24 1.19 -40.52
CA ILE A 898 -12.30 1.27 -39.39
C ILE A 898 -10.87 1.44 -39.92
N CYS A 899 -10.46 0.67 -40.92
CA CYS A 899 -9.17 0.85 -41.61
C CYS A 899 -9.01 2.28 -42.12
N SER A 900 -10.04 2.84 -42.75
CA SER A 900 -10.03 4.23 -43.24
C SER A 900 -9.89 5.25 -42.10
N ILE A 901 -10.62 5.10 -41.00
CA ILE A 901 -10.53 6.00 -39.83
C ILE A 901 -9.14 5.95 -39.21
N LEU A 902 -8.62 4.75 -38.97
CA LEU A 902 -7.35 4.53 -38.29
C LEU A 902 -6.15 4.82 -39.21
N GLY A 903 -6.33 4.77 -40.52
CA GLY A 903 -5.26 4.93 -41.50
C GLY A 903 -4.34 3.71 -41.57
N ILE A 904 -4.88 2.52 -41.37
CA ILE A 904 -4.16 1.23 -41.42
C ILE A 904 -4.79 0.30 -42.44
N ASP A 905 -4.04 -0.67 -42.94
CA ASP A 905 -4.58 -1.69 -43.85
C ASP A 905 -5.28 -2.84 -43.11
N SER A 906 -5.97 -3.70 -43.87
CA SER A 906 -6.72 -4.85 -43.31
C SER A 906 -5.83 -5.88 -42.61
N ASN A 907 -4.57 -6.04 -43.03
CA ASN A 907 -3.66 -7.01 -42.43
C ASN A 907 -3.14 -6.50 -41.08
N GLU A 908 -2.83 -5.21 -41.00
CA GLU A 908 -2.44 -4.55 -39.76
C GLU A 908 -3.58 -4.55 -38.74
N LEU A 909 -4.81 -4.23 -39.16
CA LEU A 909 -5.99 -4.32 -38.29
C LEU A 909 -6.18 -5.75 -37.75
N HIS A 910 -6.04 -6.75 -38.62
CA HIS A 910 -6.18 -8.15 -38.20
C HIS A 910 -5.09 -8.55 -37.19
N LYS A 911 -3.82 -8.21 -37.45
CA LYS A 911 -2.70 -8.53 -36.57
C LYS A 911 -2.89 -7.95 -35.16
N ILE A 912 -3.32 -6.69 -35.06
CA ILE A 912 -3.43 -5.96 -33.79
C ILE A 912 -4.68 -6.36 -33.01
N PHE A 913 -5.84 -6.46 -33.68
CA PHE A 913 -7.13 -6.54 -32.98
C PHE A 913 -7.84 -7.90 -33.14
N LEU A 914 -7.57 -8.65 -34.21
CA LEU A 914 -8.39 -9.81 -34.59
C LEU A 914 -7.62 -11.15 -34.61
N SER A 915 -6.32 -11.16 -34.30
CA SER A 915 -5.48 -12.35 -34.40
C SER A 915 -5.93 -13.52 -33.51
N ARG A 916 -6.71 -13.24 -32.47
CA ARG A 916 -7.30 -14.21 -31.54
C ARG A 916 -8.80 -14.42 -31.73
N VAL A 917 -9.40 -13.78 -32.73
CA VAL A 917 -10.79 -14.02 -33.12
C VAL A 917 -10.79 -15.20 -34.08
N SER A 918 -11.42 -16.30 -33.68
CA SER A 918 -11.38 -17.58 -34.40
C SER A 918 -12.21 -17.60 -35.69
N GLU A 919 -13.11 -16.62 -35.87
CA GLU A 919 -14.02 -16.52 -37.01
C GLU A 919 -13.79 -15.18 -37.76
N PRO A 920 -13.88 -15.17 -39.10
CA PRO A 920 -13.81 -13.93 -39.86
C PRO A 920 -14.97 -12.99 -39.48
N ILE A 921 -14.64 -11.76 -39.10
CA ILE A 921 -15.60 -10.71 -38.76
C ILE A 921 -15.31 -9.47 -39.61
N GLU A 922 -16.37 -8.91 -40.21
CA GLU A 922 -16.29 -7.75 -41.10
C GLU A 922 -17.07 -6.53 -40.56
N GLU A 923 -17.85 -6.70 -39.50
CA GLU A 923 -18.74 -5.69 -38.91
C GLU A 923 -18.56 -5.64 -37.38
N PHE A 924 -18.49 -4.44 -36.79
CA PHE A 924 -18.17 -4.23 -35.37
C PHE A 924 -19.10 -3.23 -34.70
N LYS A 925 -19.64 -3.57 -33.52
CA LYS A 925 -20.53 -2.68 -32.73
C LYS A 925 -19.75 -1.78 -31.78
N LEU A 926 -19.07 -0.73 -32.28
CA LEU A 926 -18.15 0.05 -31.46
C LEU A 926 -18.85 0.92 -30.38
N TYR A 927 -19.95 1.57 -30.75
CA TYR A 927 -20.67 2.49 -29.85
C TYR A 927 -21.23 1.77 -28.63
N GLN A 928 -21.95 0.67 -28.87
CA GLN A 928 -22.64 -0.11 -27.85
C GLN A 928 -21.66 -0.69 -26.82
N ARG A 929 -20.51 -1.22 -27.29
CA ARG A 929 -19.48 -1.77 -26.40
C ARG A 929 -18.79 -0.71 -25.56
N ALA A 930 -18.43 0.43 -26.15
CA ALA A 930 -17.84 1.53 -25.39
C ALA A 930 -18.84 2.12 -24.38
N LYS A 931 -20.12 2.25 -24.76
CA LYS A 931 -21.19 2.73 -23.88
C LYS A 931 -21.35 1.82 -22.67
N HIS A 932 -21.51 0.51 -22.91
CA HIS A 932 -21.55 -0.49 -21.84
C HIS A 932 -20.36 -0.33 -20.89
N VAL A 933 -19.14 -0.30 -21.41
CA VAL A 933 -17.93 -0.25 -20.57
C VAL A 933 -17.88 0.99 -19.69
N TYR A 934 -18.16 2.19 -20.23
CA TYR A 934 -18.09 3.41 -19.43
C TYR A 934 -19.20 3.50 -18.38
N GLU A 935 -20.43 3.15 -18.76
CA GLU A 935 -21.57 3.19 -17.84
C GLU A 935 -21.46 2.09 -16.78
N GLU A 936 -20.94 0.91 -17.13
CA GLU A 936 -20.71 -0.19 -16.18
C GLU A 936 -19.60 0.17 -15.19
N ALA A 937 -18.51 0.76 -15.67
CA ALA A 937 -17.46 1.27 -14.80
C ALA A 937 -17.97 2.35 -13.83
N TYR A 938 -18.91 3.19 -14.28
CA TYR A 938 -19.58 4.16 -13.41
C TYR A 938 -20.48 3.46 -12.37
N ARG A 939 -21.26 2.46 -12.77
CA ARG A 939 -22.07 1.66 -11.84
C ARG A 939 -21.22 0.96 -10.77
N VAL A 940 -20.01 0.49 -11.08
CA VAL A 940 -19.08 -0.04 -10.06
C VAL A 940 -18.74 1.03 -9.01
N GLN A 941 -18.51 2.28 -9.42
CA GLN A 941 -18.23 3.38 -8.48
C GLN A 941 -19.43 3.70 -7.60
N GLU A 942 -20.63 3.73 -8.17
CA GLU A 942 -21.86 3.97 -7.41
C GLU A 942 -22.20 2.78 -6.48
N PHE A 943 -22.04 1.54 -6.93
CA PHE A 943 -22.26 0.35 -6.10
C PHE A 943 -21.34 0.38 -4.87
N ARG A 944 -20.05 0.65 -5.07
CA ARG A 944 -19.10 0.83 -3.96
C ARG A 944 -19.54 1.94 -3.02
N LYS A 945 -19.90 3.10 -3.56
CA LYS A 945 -20.32 4.27 -2.78
C LYS A 945 -21.56 3.96 -1.94
N VAL A 946 -22.53 3.22 -2.47
CA VAL A 946 -23.71 2.77 -1.72
C VAL A 946 -23.29 1.85 -0.57
N CYS A 947 -22.43 0.85 -0.81
CA CYS A 947 -21.89 0.00 0.26
C CYS A 947 -21.14 0.80 1.35
N ASP A 948 -20.34 1.80 0.95
CA ASP A 948 -19.51 2.60 1.84
C ASP A 948 -20.31 3.65 2.64
N THR A 949 -21.52 4.01 2.20
CA THR A 949 -22.27 5.15 2.78
C THR A 949 -23.68 4.80 3.25
N THR A 950 -24.65 4.70 2.35
CA THR A 950 -26.08 4.56 2.67
C THR A 950 -26.48 3.13 2.99
N LYS A 951 -25.74 2.15 2.46
CA LYS A 951 -26.08 0.71 2.47
C LYS A 951 -27.50 0.43 1.99
N ASP A 952 -27.97 1.25 1.05
CA ASP A 952 -29.29 1.14 0.44
C ASP A 952 -29.35 -0.09 -0.48
N VAL A 953 -29.92 -1.18 0.04
CA VAL A 953 -29.98 -2.48 -0.62
C VAL A 953 -30.83 -2.44 -1.89
N GLU A 954 -31.91 -1.68 -1.91
CA GLU A 954 -32.78 -1.52 -3.08
C GLU A 954 -32.02 -0.83 -4.22
N HIS A 955 -31.22 0.19 -3.88
CA HIS A 955 -30.34 0.85 -4.85
C HIS A 955 -29.30 -0.14 -5.42
N LEU A 956 -28.69 -0.99 -4.57
CA LEU A 956 -27.76 -2.01 -5.05
C LEU A 956 -28.44 -3.00 -6.01
N GLY A 957 -29.67 -3.42 -5.69
CA GLY A 957 -30.47 -4.29 -6.55
C GLY A 957 -30.76 -3.65 -7.91
N GLN A 958 -31.15 -2.38 -7.91
CA GLN A 958 -31.37 -1.60 -9.12
C GLN A 958 -30.11 -1.52 -10.00
N LEU A 959 -28.93 -1.25 -9.41
CA LEU A 959 -27.66 -1.25 -10.14
C LEU A 959 -27.32 -2.61 -10.76
N MET A 960 -27.67 -3.72 -10.08
CA MET A 960 -27.51 -5.06 -10.63
C MET A 960 -28.42 -5.31 -11.84
N ILE A 961 -29.68 -4.88 -11.76
CA ILE A 961 -30.64 -5.00 -12.86
C ILE A 961 -30.15 -4.21 -14.08
N GLU A 962 -29.75 -2.95 -13.87
CA GLU A 962 -29.20 -2.10 -14.95
C GLU A 962 -27.93 -2.70 -15.56
N SER A 963 -27.07 -3.31 -14.75
CA SER A 963 -25.90 -4.04 -15.24
C SER A 963 -26.31 -5.24 -16.11
N HIS A 964 -27.35 -6.00 -15.72
CA HIS A 964 -27.87 -7.10 -16.53
C HIS A 964 -28.44 -6.62 -17.88
N GLU A 965 -29.27 -5.58 -17.86
CA GLU A 965 -29.83 -4.97 -19.08
C GLU A 965 -28.71 -4.47 -19.99
N SER A 966 -27.68 -3.82 -19.43
CA SER A 966 -26.51 -3.39 -20.18
C SER A 966 -25.77 -4.58 -20.80
N CYS A 967 -25.62 -5.70 -20.09
CA CYS A 967 -25.01 -6.92 -20.62
C CYS A 967 -25.86 -7.57 -21.72
N ARG A 968 -27.19 -7.54 -21.61
CA ARG A 968 -28.12 -8.10 -22.60
C ARG A 968 -28.19 -7.25 -23.87
N ASP A 969 -28.40 -5.95 -23.70
CA ASP A 969 -28.81 -5.06 -24.79
C ASP A 969 -27.62 -4.31 -25.42
N LEU A 970 -26.66 -3.83 -24.61
CA LEU A 970 -25.49 -3.11 -25.11
C LEU A 970 -24.27 -4.00 -25.34
N TYR A 971 -24.04 -4.99 -24.47
CA TYR A 971 -22.91 -5.90 -24.61
C TYR A 971 -23.23 -7.19 -25.37
N GLU A 972 -24.52 -7.54 -25.46
CA GLU A 972 -25.01 -8.74 -26.14
C GLU A 972 -24.24 -10.00 -25.68
N CYS A 973 -24.07 -10.13 -24.37
CA CYS A 973 -23.49 -11.29 -23.71
C CYS A 973 -24.48 -12.05 -22.80
N SER A 974 -25.78 -11.78 -22.90
CA SER A 974 -26.79 -12.63 -22.25
C SER A 974 -27.24 -13.78 -23.16
N SER A 975 -28.19 -14.57 -22.67
CA SER A 975 -28.93 -15.58 -23.43
C SER A 975 -30.39 -15.61 -22.96
N PRO A 976 -31.34 -16.12 -23.79
CA PRO A 976 -32.75 -16.21 -23.38
C PRO A 976 -32.94 -16.95 -22.05
N GLN A 977 -32.15 -17.99 -21.80
CA GLN A 977 -32.22 -18.77 -20.55
C GLN A 977 -31.65 -18.00 -19.34
N LEU A 978 -30.63 -17.16 -19.54
CA LEU A 978 -30.14 -16.27 -18.48
C LEU A 978 -31.17 -15.17 -18.18
N ASP A 979 -31.76 -14.58 -19.21
CA ASP A 979 -32.77 -13.54 -19.08
C ASP A 979 -34.03 -14.07 -18.37
N GLU A 980 -34.49 -15.26 -18.74
CA GLU A 980 -35.59 -15.97 -18.08
C GLU A 980 -35.26 -16.25 -16.61
N LEU A 981 -34.04 -16.69 -16.30
CA LEU A 981 -33.63 -16.95 -14.93
C LEU A 981 -33.51 -15.68 -14.08
N VAL A 982 -33.05 -14.56 -14.66
CA VAL A 982 -33.05 -13.25 -13.98
C VAL A 982 -34.49 -12.79 -13.72
N ALA A 983 -35.37 -12.87 -14.71
CA ALA A 983 -36.78 -12.52 -14.56
C ALA A 983 -37.44 -13.37 -13.46
N LEU A 984 -37.23 -14.69 -13.48
CA LEU A 984 -37.74 -15.61 -12.47
C LEU A 984 -37.20 -15.27 -11.07
N ALA A 985 -35.92 -14.91 -10.93
CA ALA A 985 -35.35 -14.51 -9.65
C ALA A 985 -36.05 -13.25 -9.10
N LEU A 986 -36.26 -12.23 -9.94
CA LEU A 986 -36.95 -11.00 -9.55
C LEU A 986 -38.42 -11.27 -9.18
N GLU A 987 -39.14 -12.08 -9.98
CA GLU A 987 -40.53 -12.48 -9.70
C GLU A 987 -40.69 -13.23 -8.37
N ASN A 988 -39.64 -13.91 -7.91
CA ASN A 988 -39.63 -14.68 -6.67
C ASN A 988 -38.93 -13.95 -5.50
N GLY A 989 -38.77 -12.63 -5.59
CA GLY A 989 -38.38 -11.78 -4.45
C GLY A 989 -36.89 -11.44 -4.35
N ALA A 990 -36.11 -11.61 -5.43
CA ALA A 990 -34.78 -10.99 -5.50
C ALA A 990 -34.90 -9.47 -5.63
N ILE A 991 -34.08 -8.75 -4.86
CA ILE A 991 -33.95 -7.29 -4.88
C ILE A 991 -33.24 -6.84 -6.16
N GLY A 992 -32.25 -7.63 -6.57
CA GLY A 992 -31.59 -7.49 -7.87
C GLY A 992 -31.01 -8.81 -8.31
N SER A 993 -30.99 -9.05 -9.62
CA SER A 993 -30.40 -10.26 -10.20
C SER A 993 -29.76 -9.93 -11.54
N ARG A 994 -28.60 -10.54 -11.80
CA ARG A 994 -27.87 -10.37 -13.06
C ARG A 994 -27.07 -11.60 -13.42
N LEU A 995 -26.75 -11.75 -14.71
CA LEU A 995 -25.74 -12.72 -15.15
C LEU A 995 -24.37 -12.45 -14.50
N THR A 996 -23.57 -13.49 -14.30
CA THR A 996 -22.18 -13.38 -13.83
C THR A 996 -21.25 -14.24 -14.69
N GLY A 997 -20.09 -13.68 -15.03
CA GLY A 997 -19.09 -14.37 -15.87
C GLY A 997 -19.21 -13.98 -17.34
N ALA A 998 -18.57 -14.77 -18.19
CA ALA A 998 -18.43 -14.43 -19.62
C ALA A 998 -19.76 -14.28 -20.37
N GLY A 999 -20.86 -14.84 -19.87
CA GLY A 999 -22.17 -14.74 -20.51
C GLY A 999 -22.46 -15.82 -21.56
N TRP A 1000 -23.51 -15.60 -22.36
CA TRP A 1000 -24.10 -16.51 -23.35
C TRP A 1000 -24.59 -17.86 -22.78
N GLY A 1001 -24.68 -17.95 -21.46
CA GLY A 1001 -25.00 -19.13 -20.67
C GLY A 1001 -24.37 -19.02 -19.27
N GLY A 1002 -24.60 -20.02 -18.43
CA GLY A 1002 -24.00 -20.12 -17.10
C GLY A 1002 -24.92 -19.64 -15.98
N CYS A 1003 -24.40 -18.79 -15.10
CA CYS A 1003 -25.04 -18.46 -13.84
C CYS A 1003 -25.50 -17.00 -13.73
N THR A 1004 -26.51 -16.80 -12.89
CA THR A 1004 -26.89 -15.50 -12.34
C THR A 1004 -26.41 -15.36 -10.89
N VAL A 1005 -26.27 -14.13 -10.42
CA VAL A 1005 -26.09 -13.78 -9.01
C VAL A 1005 -27.27 -12.90 -8.59
N SER A 1006 -27.95 -13.29 -7.50
CA SER A 1006 -29.16 -12.62 -7.01
C SER A 1006 -28.97 -12.18 -5.57
N LEU A 1007 -29.38 -10.95 -5.28
CA LEU A 1007 -29.40 -10.32 -3.96
C LEU A 1007 -30.81 -10.47 -3.36
N VAL A 1008 -30.93 -11.06 -2.17
CA VAL A 1008 -32.22 -11.38 -1.54
C VAL A 1008 -32.17 -10.99 -0.07
N TYR A 1009 -33.27 -10.48 0.49
CA TYR A 1009 -33.40 -10.28 1.93
C TYR A 1009 -33.29 -11.60 2.68
N GLU A 1010 -32.58 -11.61 3.81
CA GLU A 1010 -32.36 -12.83 4.60
C GLU A 1010 -33.67 -13.51 5.01
N GLU A 1011 -34.69 -12.74 5.35
CA GLU A 1011 -36.03 -13.23 5.72
C GLU A 1011 -36.76 -13.97 4.59
N ASN A 1012 -36.44 -13.66 3.33
CA ASN A 1012 -37.06 -14.27 2.14
C ASN A 1012 -36.21 -15.40 1.54
N ALA A 1013 -35.04 -15.70 2.12
CA ALA A 1013 -34.06 -16.61 1.54
C ALA A 1013 -34.61 -18.03 1.32
N GLN A 1014 -35.39 -18.56 2.27
CA GLN A 1014 -35.92 -19.92 2.21
C GLN A 1014 -37.01 -20.08 1.13
N ASP A 1015 -37.87 -19.07 1.00
CA ASP A 1015 -38.93 -19.05 -0.01
C ASP A 1015 -38.33 -18.91 -1.41
N PHE A 1016 -37.35 -18.00 -1.56
CA PHE A 1016 -36.58 -17.82 -2.79
C PHE A 1016 -35.88 -19.13 -3.22
N GLU A 1017 -35.19 -19.79 -2.30
CA GLU A 1017 -34.49 -21.06 -2.59
C GLU A 1017 -35.48 -22.17 -3.00
N SER A 1018 -36.61 -22.26 -2.32
CA SER A 1018 -37.67 -23.24 -2.62
C SER A 1018 -38.29 -23.01 -3.99
N ALA A 1019 -38.43 -21.76 -4.41
CA ALA A 1019 -38.96 -21.40 -5.72
C ALA A 1019 -37.96 -21.70 -6.85
N LEU A 1020 -36.70 -21.27 -6.71
CA LEU A 1020 -35.71 -21.41 -7.78
C LEU A 1020 -35.13 -22.82 -7.91
N SER A 1021 -35.07 -23.61 -6.83
CA SER A 1021 -34.50 -24.97 -6.85
C SER A 1021 -35.20 -25.91 -7.85
N ARG A 1022 -36.46 -25.65 -8.18
CA ARG A 1022 -37.22 -26.43 -9.18
C ARG A 1022 -36.95 -26.02 -10.63
N GLN A 1023 -36.33 -24.86 -10.84
CA GLN A 1023 -36.23 -24.18 -12.13
C GLN A 1023 -34.78 -24.01 -12.62
N CYS A 1024 -33.78 -24.41 -11.84
CA CYS A 1024 -32.38 -24.30 -12.24
C CYS A 1024 -31.59 -25.59 -11.97
N LYS A 1025 -30.52 -25.79 -12.76
CA LYS A 1025 -29.68 -27.01 -12.70
C LYS A 1025 -28.79 -27.06 -11.46
N PHE A 1026 -28.46 -25.89 -10.94
CA PHE A 1026 -27.61 -25.68 -9.79
C PHE A 1026 -28.08 -24.40 -9.11
N LEU A 1027 -28.32 -24.49 -7.81
CA LEU A 1027 -28.60 -23.36 -6.95
C LEU A 1027 -27.68 -23.47 -5.76
N CYS A 1028 -26.97 -22.41 -5.43
CA CYS A 1028 -26.29 -22.33 -4.16
C CYS A 1028 -26.50 -20.96 -3.52
N ARG A 1029 -26.80 -20.98 -2.23
CA ARG A 1029 -26.57 -19.83 -1.39
C ARG A 1029 -25.06 -19.69 -1.17
N THR A 1030 -24.53 -18.50 -1.34
CA THR A 1030 -23.10 -18.23 -1.16
C THR A 1030 -22.89 -16.96 -0.34
N ASN A 1031 -21.79 -16.93 0.40
CA ASN A 1031 -21.24 -15.73 1.01
C ASN A 1031 -19.81 -15.54 0.48
N PRO A 1032 -19.22 -14.33 0.62
CA PRO A 1032 -17.84 -14.12 0.21
C PRO A 1032 -16.90 -15.09 0.95
N SER A 1033 -16.24 -15.98 0.21
CA SER A 1033 -15.29 -16.94 0.76
C SER A 1033 -13.85 -16.42 0.74
N GLY A 1034 -12.94 -17.05 1.48
CA GLY A 1034 -11.51 -16.78 1.36
C GLY A 1034 -10.89 -17.25 0.04
N GLY A 1035 -9.73 -16.67 -0.31
CA GLY A 1035 -8.94 -17.00 -1.50
C GLY A 1035 -8.24 -18.37 -1.47
N ALA A 1036 -7.18 -18.51 -2.27
CA ALA A 1036 -6.41 -19.73 -2.41
C ALA A 1036 -5.69 -20.16 -1.10
N ILE A 1037 -5.64 -21.47 -0.84
CA ILE A 1037 -5.02 -22.10 0.34
C ILE A 1037 -4.28 -23.38 -0.08
N ILE A 1038 -3.15 -23.67 0.57
CA ILE A 1038 -2.39 -24.91 0.42
C ILE A 1038 -2.47 -25.69 1.73
N TYR A 1039 -2.84 -26.96 1.68
CA TYR A 1039 -2.84 -27.87 2.81
C TYR A 1039 -1.69 -28.86 2.72
N GLN A 1040 -0.77 -28.88 3.67
CA GLN A 1040 0.28 -29.90 3.78
C GLN A 1040 -0.21 -31.09 4.63
N ASN A 1041 0.25 -32.29 4.30
CA ASN A 1041 -0.25 -33.54 4.90
C ASN A 1041 0.44 -33.92 6.21
#